data_AF-A0A1G1EX81-F1
#
_entry.id   AF-A0A1G1EX81-F1
#
_cell.length_a   1.000
_cell.length_b   1.000
_cell.length_c   1.000
_cell.angle_alpha   90.00
_cell.angle_beta   90.00
_cell.angle_gamma   90.00
#
_symmetry.space_group_name_H-M   'P 1'
#
loop_
_entity.id
_entity.type
_entity.pdbx_description
1 polymer ?
#
loop_
_entity_poly.entity_id
_entity_poly.type
_entity_poly.pdbx_seq_one_letter_code
_entity_poly.pdbx_strand_id
1 'polypeptide(L)'
;MKSGKGMLKIDAKGFTLIEIAMVLIIVGLLLTMGLTLFGTLTKRAKIIESREAVKQAKEAVLGYAVKNGYLPATLEAAGARKLDSWTRDIQYSTAVEIDGTPSTENACSVNTTTMTVFECTNAACTAANTKSNIAFIVYSKGEDANGTGTITQPTGGPACPSGTCFWIREQATSYTDGSATYEYDDIVQYVSLDEIRSLRECPQQLRIISPNALDQGEEDSFYSYSIQAVGGAPPYTWGDGSAPTELTSKGLSLSTSGLISGTLNYNSSSSTGELASCTETISIPVGELKVTDSGNGSCIGTNNCTSTDPFTISVRPKPLKITNTELPSTTVGTVNANFADLDGTGGKCTGTGNCNTSYSWSLSGNPAWLSVTTSTGVLSVNNPTTAGTYSFTATLSDGCTGSTVSKGFSITVNAAAAAGTPTCSLSANPSSMQTAGTTVFSWSINNGPANGTWSPAPGGTCSNFSSSSGGSCTTGTISATTTFTLTVTNAQGSSNCSATVTVGTPPGPAPSCTLEASPNPITTGNPTSLIWTINNGPATATFSPTSGACTSFSNSYGGNCNTGNINSNTTFQLSATNTNGTGLCSTTVYTTSQDYCSSVTVRNDPSGSSIYVKGGQYGTTCTRVRTNRTFSVNQSDTTAVTLWQNSSCTTHNQNIDSIAYSSGGSITADAYVISADGNKNCAVAINDTDTDTWTLVDE
;
A
#
# COMPACT_ATOMS: atom_id res chain seq x y z
N MET A 1 45.78 -128.72 -9.18
CA MET A 1 46.98 -128.85 -8.34
C MET A 1 46.93 -127.79 -7.24
N LYS A 2 47.19 -128.21 -5.98
CA LYS A 2 47.37 -127.44 -4.72
C LYS A 2 46.16 -126.60 -4.27
N SER A 3 45.29 -127.05 -3.36
CA SER A 3 45.46 -127.36 -1.92
C SER A 3 46.00 -126.20 -1.09
N GLY A 4 45.13 -125.65 -0.23
CA GLY A 4 45.44 -124.61 0.75
C GLY A 4 44.21 -124.23 1.58
N LYS A 5 43.76 -125.14 2.46
CA LYS A 5 42.79 -124.86 3.53
C LYS A 5 43.45 -123.95 4.57
N GLY A 6 42.92 -122.75 4.76
CA GLY A 6 43.23 -121.87 5.90
C GLY A 6 42.02 -121.78 6.85
N MET A 7 42.09 -122.52 7.95
CA MET A 7 41.18 -122.46 9.11
C MET A 7 41.24 -121.08 9.77
N LEU A 8 40.11 -120.38 9.88
CA LEU A 8 39.94 -119.26 10.81
C LEU A 8 39.60 -119.82 12.20
N LYS A 9 40.56 -119.68 13.10
CA LYS A 9 40.48 -120.08 14.51
C LYS A 9 39.74 -118.98 15.28
N ILE A 10 38.52 -119.25 15.73
CA ILE A 10 37.81 -118.39 16.68
C ILE A 10 38.35 -118.72 18.07
N ASP A 11 39.35 -117.96 18.54
CA ASP A 11 39.78 -118.01 19.93
C ASP A 11 38.72 -117.30 20.78
N ALA A 12 37.86 -118.09 21.44
CA ALA A 12 36.99 -117.61 22.51
C ALA A 12 37.85 -117.20 23.72
N LYS A 13 38.37 -115.98 23.70
CA LYS A 13 38.95 -115.34 24.88
C LYS A 13 37.79 -114.93 25.79
N GLY A 14 37.52 -115.74 26.82
CA GLY A 14 36.63 -115.35 27.90
C GLY A 14 37.14 -114.07 28.56
N PHE A 15 36.27 -113.07 28.70
CA PHE A 15 36.58 -111.84 29.43
C PHE A 15 36.99 -112.18 30.86
N THR A 16 38.08 -111.57 31.33
CA THR A 16 38.45 -111.72 32.73
C THR A 16 37.44 -110.99 33.61
N LEU A 17 37.23 -111.48 34.83
CA LEU A 17 36.26 -110.91 35.77
C LEU A 17 36.57 -109.44 36.10
N ILE A 18 37.85 -109.03 35.99
CA ILE A 18 38.31 -107.65 36.16
C ILE A 18 37.90 -106.75 34.98
N GLU A 19 37.90 -107.25 33.74
CA GLU A 19 37.51 -106.48 32.56
C GLU A 19 35.99 -106.19 32.55
N ILE A 20 35.16 -107.17 32.91
CA ILE A 20 33.71 -106.92 33.08
C ILE A 20 33.45 -105.98 34.27
N ALA A 21 34.21 -106.11 35.36
CA ALA A 21 34.08 -105.20 36.50
C ALA A 21 34.44 -103.75 36.14
N MET A 22 35.51 -103.52 35.36
CA MET A 22 35.86 -102.18 34.90
C MET A 22 34.84 -101.62 33.91
N VAL A 23 34.30 -102.44 33.00
CA VAL A 23 33.24 -102.00 32.08
C VAL A 23 31.98 -101.61 32.84
N LEU A 24 31.56 -102.39 33.84
CA LEU A 24 30.39 -102.05 34.67
C LEU A 24 30.63 -100.80 35.53
N ILE A 25 31.85 -100.59 36.03
CA ILE A 25 32.20 -99.35 36.74
C ILE A 25 32.14 -98.15 35.79
N ILE A 26 32.69 -98.25 34.58
CA ILE A 26 32.68 -97.17 33.59
C ILE A 26 31.25 -96.88 33.13
N VAL A 27 30.44 -97.90 32.83
CA VAL A 27 29.03 -97.72 32.46
C VAL A 27 28.22 -97.17 33.63
N GLY A 28 28.48 -97.61 34.87
CA GLY A 28 27.88 -97.03 36.06
C GLY A 28 28.22 -95.54 36.21
N LEU A 29 29.49 -95.17 36.03
CA LEU A 29 29.93 -93.78 36.05
C LEU A 29 29.30 -92.96 34.91
N LEU A 30 29.25 -93.48 33.69
CA LEU A 30 28.63 -92.80 32.54
C LEU A 30 27.11 -92.64 32.69
N LEU A 31 26.42 -93.63 33.25
CA LEU A 31 24.98 -93.53 33.53
C LEU A 31 24.72 -92.51 34.65
N THR A 32 25.54 -92.50 35.70
CA THR A 32 25.41 -91.48 36.78
C THR A 32 25.73 -90.07 36.30
N MET A 33 26.72 -89.87 35.43
CA MET A 33 27.04 -88.56 34.83
C MET A 33 26.03 -88.14 33.74
N GLY A 34 25.46 -89.09 32.99
CA GLY A 34 24.50 -88.82 31.93
C GLY A 34 23.15 -88.32 32.44
N LEU A 35 22.67 -88.86 33.57
CA LEU A 35 21.35 -88.52 34.12
C LEU A 35 21.23 -87.06 34.57
N THR A 36 22.31 -86.42 35.02
CA THR A 36 22.30 -85.00 35.46
C THR A 36 22.20 -84.02 34.28
N LEU A 37 22.79 -84.36 33.13
CA LEU A 37 22.73 -83.54 31.92
C LEU A 37 21.40 -83.67 31.18
N PHE A 38 20.74 -84.84 31.23
CA PHE A 38 19.44 -85.08 30.60
C PHE A 38 18.35 -84.10 31.06
N GLY A 39 18.29 -83.77 32.34
CA GLY A 39 17.32 -82.81 32.88
C GLY A 39 17.52 -81.40 32.33
N THR A 40 18.76 -80.89 32.34
CA THR A 40 19.08 -79.53 31.84
C THR A 40 18.89 -79.39 30.34
N LEU A 41 19.19 -80.43 29.56
CA LEU A 41 18.98 -80.46 28.11
C LEU A 41 17.49 -80.53 27.76
N THR A 42 16.70 -81.32 28.50
CA THR A 42 15.24 -81.38 28.31
C THR A 42 14.57 -80.05 28.67
N LYS A 43 14.99 -79.40 29.77
CA LYS A 43 14.52 -78.06 30.14
C LYS A 43 14.83 -77.03 29.05
N ARG A 44 16.06 -77.00 28.53
CA ARG A 44 16.43 -76.12 27.40
C ARG A 44 15.60 -76.40 26.15
N ALA A 45 15.37 -77.67 25.80
CA ALA A 45 14.52 -78.04 24.67
C ALA A 45 13.08 -77.54 24.84
N LYS A 46 12.49 -77.71 26.03
CA LYS A 46 11.16 -77.19 26.34
C LYS A 46 11.08 -75.66 26.29
N ILE A 47 12.09 -74.94 26.80
CA ILE A 47 12.15 -73.48 26.69
C ILE A 47 12.19 -73.05 25.22
N ILE A 48 13.00 -73.71 24.38
CA ILE A 48 13.10 -73.40 22.95
C ILE A 48 11.77 -73.68 22.24
N GLU A 49 11.14 -74.84 22.47
CA GLU A 49 9.86 -75.18 21.86
C GLU A 49 8.74 -74.23 22.36
N SER A 50 8.74 -73.83 23.64
CA SER A 50 7.76 -72.88 24.17
C SER A 50 7.96 -71.46 23.63
N ARG A 51 9.21 -71.03 23.40
CA ARG A 51 9.50 -69.77 22.69
C ARG A 51 8.95 -69.78 21.28
N GLU A 52 9.11 -70.89 20.58
CA GLU A 52 8.56 -71.03 19.24
C GLU A 52 7.02 -71.07 19.26
N ALA A 53 6.41 -71.75 20.22
CA ALA A 53 4.95 -71.79 20.39
C ALA A 53 4.37 -70.38 20.68
N VAL A 54 4.97 -69.62 21.58
CA VAL A 54 4.55 -68.23 21.89
C VAL A 54 4.77 -67.31 20.69
N LYS A 55 5.88 -67.46 19.97
CA LYS A 55 6.15 -66.69 18.74
C LYS A 55 5.12 -67.01 17.66
N GLN A 56 4.82 -68.29 17.42
CA GLN A 56 3.79 -68.69 16.47
C GLN A 56 2.40 -68.18 16.86
N ALA A 57 2.07 -68.18 18.15
CA ALA A 57 0.84 -67.57 18.63
C ALA A 57 0.79 -66.06 18.35
N LYS A 58 1.89 -65.33 18.59
CA LYS A 58 2.01 -63.91 18.27
C LYS A 58 1.76 -63.64 16.78
N GLU A 59 2.44 -64.36 15.90
CA GLU A 59 2.31 -64.18 14.45
C GLU A 59 0.92 -64.57 13.93
N ALA A 60 0.29 -65.62 14.47
CA ALA A 60 -1.06 -66.02 14.11
C ALA A 60 -2.11 -64.97 14.49
N VAL A 61 -2.02 -64.43 15.72
CA VAL A 61 -2.90 -63.36 16.18
C VAL A 61 -2.67 -62.08 15.39
N LEU A 62 -1.41 -61.71 15.13
CA LEU A 62 -1.05 -60.57 14.29
C LEU A 62 -1.64 -60.71 12.88
N GLY A 63 -1.46 -61.86 12.23
CA GLY A 63 -2.02 -62.13 10.91
C GLY A 63 -3.55 -62.08 10.88
N TYR A 64 -4.22 -62.61 11.92
CA TYR A 64 -5.67 -62.49 12.07
C TYR A 64 -6.10 -61.03 12.18
N ALA A 65 -5.43 -60.24 13.02
CA ALA A 65 -5.74 -58.84 13.24
C ALA A 65 -5.51 -58.00 11.98
N VAL A 66 -4.44 -58.28 11.24
CA VAL A 66 -4.14 -57.63 9.95
C VAL A 66 -5.24 -57.93 8.93
N LYS A 67 -5.67 -59.19 8.84
CA LYS A 67 -6.72 -59.61 7.91
C LYS A 67 -8.10 -59.05 8.24
N ASN A 68 -8.53 -59.15 9.49
CA ASN A 68 -9.91 -58.88 9.90
C ASN A 68 -10.11 -57.48 10.47
N GLY A 69 -9.04 -56.86 10.96
CA GLY A 69 -9.07 -55.56 11.59
C GLY A 69 -9.54 -55.52 13.02
N TYR A 70 -9.60 -56.65 13.70
CA TYR A 70 -9.85 -56.76 15.13
C TYR A 70 -9.17 -58.04 15.63
N LEU A 71 -8.96 -58.12 16.93
CA LEU A 71 -8.30 -59.25 17.57
C LEU A 71 -9.25 -60.45 17.66
N PRO A 72 -8.74 -61.68 17.53
CA PRO A 72 -9.54 -62.87 17.73
C PRO A 72 -9.92 -63.01 19.21
N ALA A 73 -11.13 -63.51 19.49
CA ALA A 73 -11.60 -63.75 20.85
C ALA A 73 -10.78 -64.81 21.61
N THR A 74 -10.17 -65.76 20.90
CA THR A 74 -9.30 -66.80 21.47
C THR A 74 -8.10 -67.07 20.55
N LEU A 75 -7.04 -67.69 21.10
CA LEU A 75 -5.86 -68.09 20.31
C LEU A 75 -6.21 -69.08 19.19
N GLU A 76 -7.14 -70.00 19.45
CA GLU A 76 -7.59 -71.00 18.50
C GLU A 76 -8.31 -70.37 17.29
N ALA A 77 -9.04 -69.26 17.51
CA ALA A 77 -9.69 -68.52 16.42
C ALA A 77 -8.69 -67.87 15.44
N ALA A 78 -7.47 -67.56 15.92
CA ALA A 78 -6.34 -67.16 15.06
C ALA A 78 -5.61 -68.35 14.41
N GLY A 79 -5.94 -69.59 14.77
CA GLY A 79 -5.21 -70.78 14.35
C GLY A 79 -3.91 -71.02 15.12
N ALA A 80 -3.73 -70.41 16.29
CA ALA A 80 -2.54 -70.60 17.13
C ALA A 80 -2.60 -71.89 17.96
N ARG A 81 -1.43 -72.46 18.28
CA ARG A 81 -1.29 -73.56 19.25
C ARG A 81 -1.61 -73.02 20.66
N LYS A 82 -2.51 -73.70 21.39
CA LYS A 82 -2.93 -73.32 22.75
C LYS A 82 -1.91 -73.66 23.84
N LEU A 83 -1.18 -74.77 23.67
CA LEU A 83 -0.34 -75.34 24.73
C LEU A 83 1.14 -75.08 24.50
N ASP A 84 1.87 -74.78 25.58
CA ASP A 84 3.33 -74.78 25.60
C ASP A 84 3.92 -76.20 25.73
N SER A 85 5.25 -76.30 25.84
CA SER A 85 5.99 -77.57 25.93
C SER A 85 5.92 -78.22 27.32
N TRP A 86 5.34 -77.52 28.30
CA TRP A 86 4.99 -78.03 29.61
C TRP A 86 3.51 -78.43 29.70
N THR A 87 2.81 -78.48 28.55
CA THR A 87 1.38 -78.84 28.44
C THR A 87 0.45 -77.87 29.16
N ARG A 88 0.83 -76.60 29.24
CA ARG A 88 0.05 -75.53 29.88
C ARG A 88 -0.48 -74.55 28.85
N ASP A 89 -1.62 -73.94 29.16
CA ASP A 89 -2.23 -72.94 28.30
C ASP A 89 -1.35 -71.68 28.20
N ILE A 90 -1.04 -71.29 26.97
CA ILE A 90 -0.48 -69.97 26.65
C ILE A 90 -1.53 -68.93 27.01
N GLN A 91 -1.13 -67.97 27.83
CA GLN A 91 -1.96 -66.86 28.25
C GLN A 91 -2.05 -65.84 27.11
N TYR A 92 -3.23 -65.27 26.94
CA TYR A 92 -3.54 -64.30 25.90
C TYR A 92 -4.40 -63.19 26.50
N SER A 93 -4.02 -61.95 26.27
CA SER A 93 -4.78 -60.78 26.73
C SER A 93 -4.82 -59.73 25.63
N THR A 94 -6.00 -59.14 25.43
CA THR A 94 -6.33 -58.24 24.32
C THR A 94 -6.71 -56.86 24.80
N ALA A 95 -6.42 -55.87 23.98
CA ALA A 95 -6.94 -54.53 24.14
C ALA A 95 -8.44 -54.56 23.86
N VAL A 96 -9.25 -54.18 24.84
CA VAL A 96 -10.71 -54.18 24.74
C VAL A 96 -11.20 -53.31 23.58
N GLU A 97 -10.43 -52.29 23.21
CA GLU A 97 -10.78 -51.34 22.15
C GLU A 97 -10.87 -51.99 20.77
N ILE A 98 -10.22 -53.13 20.55
CA ILE A 98 -10.14 -53.83 19.25
C ILE A 98 -10.41 -55.34 19.37
N ASP A 99 -11.13 -55.81 20.40
CA ASP A 99 -11.30 -57.24 20.71
C ASP A 99 -12.40 -57.98 19.91
N GLY A 100 -13.09 -57.29 18.98
CA GLY A 100 -14.10 -57.88 18.10
C GLY A 100 -15.45 -58.15 18.75
N THR A 101 -15.73 -57.63 19.96
CA THR A 101 -17.08 -57.60 20.54
C THR A 101 -17.98 -56.59 19.78
N PRO A 102 -19.33 -56.70 19.83
CA PRO A 102 -20.24 -56.07 18.84
C PRO A 102 -20.24 -54.53 18.75
N SER A 103 -19.41 -53.85 19.53
CA SER A 103 -19.25 -52.40 19.56
C SER A 103 -17.78 -51.94 19.56
N THR A 104 -16.80 -52.84 19.37
CA THR A 104 -15.38 -52.47 19.41
C THR A 104 -14.84 -52.29 18.00
N GLU A 105 -14.11 -51.19 17.87
CA GLU A 105 -13.75 -50.54 16.63
C GLU A 105 -12.70 -51.36 15.86
N ASN A 106 -12.67 -51.17 14.55
CA ASN A 106 -11.61 -51.69 13.69
C ASN A 106 -10.25 -51.11 14.16
N ALA A 107 -9.16 -51.89 14.05
CA ALA A 107 -7.81 -51.46 14.42
C ALA A 107 -7.34 -50.23 13.63
N CYS A 108 -7.91 -49.99 12.45
CA CYS A 108 -7.70 -48.75 11.74
C CYS A 108 -8.43 -47.59 12.41
N SER A 109 -9.61 -47.79 13.03
CA SER A 109 -10.38 -46.75 13.71
C SER A 109 -9.91 -46.41 15.12
N VAL A 110 -9.26 -47.29 15.86
CA VAL A 110 -8.81 -46.95 17.23
C VAL A 110 -7.52 -46.11 17.21
N ASN A 111 -7.45 -45.05 18.03
CA ASN A 111 -6.27 -44.18 18.14
C ASN A 111 -5.25 -44.65 19.19
N THR A 112 -5.73 -45.19 20.31
CA THR A 112 -4.90 -45.62 21.45
C THR A 112 -5.53 -46.83 22.11
N THR A 113 -4.72 -47.71 22.70
CA THR A 113 -5.22 -48.77 23.59
C THR A 113 -4.83 -48.46 25.02
N THR A 114 -5.63 -48.95 25.97
CA THR A 114 -5.34 -48.82 27.39
C THR A 114 -4.35 -49.86 27.92
N MET A 115 -3.74 -50.69 27.05
CA MET A 115 -2.73 -51.67 27.47
C MET A 115 -1.31 -51.10 27.38
N THR A 116 -0.51 -51.37 28.41
CA THR A 116 0.90 -50.95 28.50
C THR A 116 1.79 -52.12 28.92
N VAL A 117 2.98 -52.21 28.31
CA VAL A 117 4.03 -53.18 28.70
C VAL A 117 5.24 -52.41 29.22
N PHE A 118 5.77 -52.84 30.37
CA PHE A 118 7.00 -52.33 30.96
C PHE A 118 8.09 -53.37 30.81
N GLU A 119 9.10 -53.09 29.98
CA GLU A 119 10.30 -53.94 29.88
C GLU A 119 11.31 -53.51 30.93
N CYS A 120 11.40 -54.26 32.02
CA CYS A 120 12.28 -53.96 33.15
C CYS A 120 13.74 -53.89 32.68
N THR A 121 14.46 -52.83 33.08
CA THR A 121 15.88 -52.63 32.76
C THR A 121 16.81 -53.03 33.91
N ASN A 122 16.23 -53.52 35.01
CA ASN A 122 16.95 -54.06 36.15
C ASN A 122 16.17 -55.19 36.83
N ALA A 123 16.86 -56.05 37.58
CA ALA A 123 16.27 -57.23 38.24
C ALA A 123 15.13 -56.89 39.23
N ALA A 124 15.21 -55.76 39.92
CA ALA A 124 14.16 -55.30 40.83
C ALA A 124 12.93 -54.72 40.11
N CYS A 125 13.03 -54.49 38.79
CA CYS A 125 12.04 -53.79 37.97
C CYS A 125 11.61 -52.43 38.53
N THR A 126 12.54 -51.67 39.10
CA THR A 126 12.30 -50.28 39.56
C THR A 126 12.46 -49.27 38.42
N ALA A 127 13.07 -49.69 37.31
CA ALA A 127 13.14 -48.93 36.06
C ALA A 127 12.75 -49.85 34.90
N ALA A 128 12.06 -49.29 33.89
CA ALA A 128 11.61 -50.02 32.72
C ALA A 128 11.48 -49.12 31.49
N ASN A 129 11.60 -49.71 30.30
CA ASN A 129 11.17 -49.07 29.06
C ASN A 129 9.66 -49.26 28.91
N THR A 130 8.92 -48.15 28.86
CA THR A 130 7.47 -48.18 28.68
C THR A 130 7.10 -48.35 27.21
N LYS A 131 6.26 -49.33 26.92
CA LYS A 131 5.64 -49.55 25.61
C LYS A 131 4.13 -49.36 25.76
N SER A 132 3.62 -48.26 25.22
CA SER A 132 2.19 -47.93 25.22
C SER A 132 1.51 -48.41 23.95
N ASN A 133 0.18 -48.28 23.88
CA ASN A 133 -0.63 -48.68 22.73
C ASN A 133 -0.44 -50.16 22.35
N ILE A 134 -0.34 -51.04 23.34
CA ILE A 134 -0.22 -52.48 23.10
C ILE A 134 -1.57 -53.03 22.64
N ALA A 135 -1.60 -53.74 21.53
CA ALA A 135 -2.81 -54.35 21.01
C ALA A 135 -3.12 -55.66 21.73
N PHE A 136 -2.12 -56.52 21.87
CA PHE A 136 -2.26 -57.77 22.60
C PHE A 136 -0.91 -58.26 23.13
N ILE A 137 -0.98 -59.17 24.09
CA ILE A 137 0.15 -59.87 24.66
C ILE A 137 -0.16 -61.37 24.74
N VAL A 138 0.84 -62.20 24.43
CA VAL A 138 0.80 -63.65 24.58
C VAL A 138 2.00 -64.10 25.39
N TYR A 139 1.79 -64.98 26.37
CA TYR A 139 2.89 -65.47 27.19
C TYR A 139 2.67 -66.89 27.75
N SER A 140 3.77 -67.64 27.92
CA SER A 140 3.79 -68.93 28.63
C SER A 140 4.32 -68.70 30.04
N LYS A 141 3.70 -69.37 31.04
CA LYS A 141 4.05 -69.31 32.47
C LYS A 141 5.27 -70.17 32.85
N GLY A 142 6.13 -70.44 31.87
CA GLY A 142 7.35 -71.24 32.04
C GLY A 142 7.17 -72.59 32.72
N GLU A 143 8.23 -73.03 33.40
CA GLU A 143 8.33 -74.28 34.16
C GLU A 143 7.64 -74.18 35.52
N ASP A 144 7.68 -73.02 36.16
CA ASP A 144 7.16 -72.82 37.52
C ASP A 144 5.62 -72.68 37.60
N ALA A 145 4.97 -72.46 36.46
CA ALA A 145 3.53 -72.31 36.27
C ALA A 145 2.97 -70.96 36.76
N ASN A 146 3.85 -70.03 37.10
CA ASN A 146 3.49 -68.79 37.76
C ASN A 146 3.67 -67.58 36.84
N GLY A 147 2.56 -67.01 36.38
CA GLY A 147 2.57 -65.79 35.55
C GLY A 147 2.53 -64.48 36.34
N THR A 148 2.51 -64.49 37.68
CA THR A 148 2.35 -63.26 38.48
C THR A 148 3.52 -62.31 38.33
N GLY A 149 4.71 -62.82 37.98
CA GLY A 149 5.86 -62.00 37.63
C GLY A 149 5.60 -61.05 36.46
N THR A 150 4.69 -61.45 35.54
CA THR A 150 4.30 -60.70 34.34
C THR A 150 3.07 -59.80 34.54
N ILE A 151 2.11 -60.17 35.39
CA ILE A 151 0.82 -59.43 35.54
C ILE A 151 0.71 -58.58 36.81
N THR A 152 1.65 -58.69 37.74
CA THR A 152 1.61 -57.96 39.02
C THR A 152 2.68 -56.88 39.04
N GLN A 153 2.30 -55.66 39.46
CA GLN A 153 3.23 -54.55 39.61
C GLN A 153 4.35 -54.92 40.62
N PRO A 154 5.63 -54.82 40.23
CA PRO A 154 6.76 -54.95 41.14
C PRO A 154 6.73 -53.88 42.25
N THR A 155 7.13 -54.24 43.47
CA THR A 155 7.29 -53.28 44.56
C THR A 155 8.30 -52.19 44.18
N GLY A 156 7.87 -50.93 44.14
CA GLY A 156 8.71 -49.81 43.72
C GLY A 156 8.94 -49.69 42.20
N GLY A 157 8.26 -50.51 41.39
CA GLY A 157 8.27 -50.42 39.93
C GLY A 157 7.26 -49.43 39.35
N PRO A 158 7.32 -49.15 38.04
CA PRO A 158 6.41 -48.24 37.36
C PRO A 158 4.94 -48.60 37.61
N ALA A 159 4.15 -47.62 38.04
CA ALA A 159 2.72 -47.78 38.26
C ALA A 159 1.97 -47.86 36.92
N CYS A 160 0.90 -48.64 36.88
CA CYS A 160 0.03 -48.72 35.71
C CYS A 160 -0.73 -47.40 35.53
N PRO A 161 -0.52 -46.65 34.43
CA PRO A 161 -1.15 -45.34 34.24
C PRO A 161 -2.67 -45.44 34.04
N SER A 162 -3.12 -46.47 33.30
CA SER A 162 -4.53 -46.80 33.06
C SER A 162 -4.64 -48.20 32.44
N GLY A 163 -5.82 -48.81 32.51
CA GLY A 163 -6.12 -50.08 31.84
C GLY A 163 -5.36 -51.29 32.38
N THR A 164 -4.81 -52.09 31.46
CA THR A 164 -4.13 -53.36 31.79
C THR A 164 -2.63 -53.24 31.54
N CYS A 165 -1.82 -53.56 32.55
CA CYS A 165 -0.36 -53.46 32.45
C CYS A 165 0.35 -54.79 32.67
N PHE A 166 1.53 -54.93 32.06
CA PHE A 166 2.38 -56.10 32.17
C PHE A 166 3.83 -55.69 32.41
N TRP A 167 4.57 -56.49 33.20
CA TRP A 167 5.96 -56.23 33.55
C TRP A 167 6.84 -57.39 33.09
N ILE A 168 7.68 -57.14 32.09
CA ILE A 168 8.59 -58.16 31.53
C ILE A 168 9.94 -58.03 32.22
N ARG A 169 10.31 -59.05 33.01
CA ARG A 169 11.56 -59.08 33.78
C ARG A 169 12.68 -59.78 33.01
N GLU A 170 13.90 -59.63 33.48
CA GLU A 170 15.03 -60.42 32.97
C GLU A 170 14.86 -61.90 33.35
N GLN A 171 15.19 -62.82 32.44
CA GLN A 171 15.08 -64.26 32.71
C GLN A 171 15.93 -64.70 33.90
N ALA A 172 15.40 -65.63 34.69
CA ALA A 172 15.99 -66.17 35.91
C ALA A 172 16.19 -65.14 37.04
N THR A 173 15.53 -63.98 36.97
CA THR A 173 15.49 -63.05 38.11
C THR A 173 14.45 -63.49 39.13
N SER A 174 14.81 -63.49 40.40
CA SER A 174 13.90 -63.88 41.47
C SER A 174 12.85 -62.79 41.74
N TYR A 175 11.61 -63.20 41.97
CA TYR A 175 10.54 -62.32 42.43
C TYR A 175 9.69 -63.02 43.48
N THR A 176 9.00 -62.24 44.31
CA THR A 176 8.15 -62.77 45.38
C THR A 176 6.68 -62.65 44.99
N ASP A 177 5.95 -63.73 45.20
CA ASP A 177 4.49 -63.78 45.08
C ASP A 177 3.93 -64.37 46.38
N GLY A 178 3.25 -63.52 47.15
CA GLY A 178 2.92 -63.81 48.54
C GLY A 178 4.18 -64.06 49.39
N SER A 179 4.27 -65.26 49.99
CA SER A 179 5.43 -65.69 50.79
C SER A 179 6.44 -66.55 50.03
N ALA A 180 6.16 -66.90 48.77
CA ALA A 180 7.01 -67.77 47.95
C ALA A 180 7.90 -66.95 47.00
N THR A 181 9.11 -67.44 46.76
CA THR A 181 10.05 -66.86 45.78
C THR A 181 10.09 -67.74 44.54
N TYR A 182 9.92 -67.11 43.38
CA TYR A 182 9.90 -67.73 42.06
C TYR A 182 11.04 -67.15 41.20
N GLU A 183 11.46 -67.88 40.17
CA GLU A 183 12.40 -67.37 39.15
C GLU A 183 11.61 -67.01 37.90
N TYR A 184 11.83 -65.81 37.36
CA TYR A 184 11.13 -65.37 36.16
C TYR A 184 11.55 -66.21 34.94
N ASP A 185 10.69 -67.15 34.56
CA ASP A 185 10.87 -68.05 33.42
C ASP A 185 9.76 -67.89 32.36
N ASP A 186 8.93 -66.86 32.51
CA ASP A 186 7.90 -66.46 31.57
C ASP A 186 8.50 -66.13 30.19
N ILE A 187 7.80 -66.58 29.16
CA ILE A 187 8.15 -66.31 27.77
C ILE A 187 7.06 -65.42 27.19
N VAL A 188 7.39 -64.15 26.95
CA VAL A 188 6.43 -63.12 26.56
C VAL A 188 6.68 -62.63 25.14
N GLN A 189 5.60 -62.39 24.39
CA GLN A 189 5.58 -61.64 23.13
C GLN A 189 4.37 -60.71 23.13
N TYR A 190 4.49 -59.55 22.50
CA TYR A 190 3.43 -58.55 22.37
C TYR A 190 3.50 -57.85 21.02
N VAL A 191 2.43 -57.17 20.65
CA VAL A 191 2.29 -56.40 19.41
C VAL A 191 1.62 -55.07 19.73
N SER A 192 2.07 -53.99 19.12
CA SER A 192 1.43 -52.67 19.27
C SER A 192 0.29 -52.46 18.27
N LEU A 193 -0.64 -51.56 18.60
CA LEU A 193 -1.67 -51.11 17.68
C LEU A 193 -1.06 -50.53 16.39
N ASP A 194 0.05 -49.80 16.51
CA ASP A 194 0.74 -49.20 15.35
C ASP A 194 1.34 -50.25 14.42
N GLU A 195 1.83 -51.37 14.95
CA GLU A 195 2.33 -52.50 14.15
C GLU A 195 1.21 -53.11 13.30
N ILE A 196 0.04 -53.34 13.90
CA ILE A 196 -1.15 -53.83 13.17
C ILE A 196 -1.56 -52.81 12.11
N ARG A 197 -1.64 -51.52 12.45
CA ARG A 197 -2.05 -50.46 11.53
C ARG A 197 -1.11 -50.32 10.33
N SER A 198 0.20 -50.41 10.58
CA SER A 198 1.22 -50.36 9.54
C SER A 198 1.12 -51.53 8.57
N LEU A 199 0.91 -52.75 9.08
CA LEU A 199 0.81 -53.96 8.24
C LEU A 199 -0.52 -54.07 7.47
N ARG A 200 -1.56 -53.36 7.92
CA ARG A 200 -2.85 -53.27 7.23
C ARG A 200 -2.92 -52.17 6.19
N GLU A 201 -1.87 -51.37 6.06
CA GLU A 201 -1.90 -50.13 5.27
C GLU A 201 -3.09 -49.24 5.69
N CYS A 202 -3.39 -49.19 7.00
CA CYS A 202 -4.44 -48.32 7.49
C CYS A 202 -4.14 -46.88 7.04
N PRO A 203 -5.14 -46.12 6.54
CA PRO A 203 -4.96 -44.71 6.24
C PRO A 203 -4.37 -44.01 7.46
N GLN A 204 -3.26 -43.30 7.27
CA GLN A 204 -2.64 -42.56 8.37
C GLN A 204 -3.66 -41.58 8.95
N GLN A 205 -3.64 -41.34 10.26
CA GLN A 205 -4.56 -40.37 10.85
C GLN A 205 -4.31 -38.97 10.26
N LEU A 206 -5.39 -38.25 9.97
CA LEU A 206 -5.32 -36.87 9.51
C LEU A 206 -4.56 -36.03 10.54
N ARG A 207 -3.47 -35.40 10.12
CA ARG A 207 -2.67 -34.47 10.92
C ARG A 207 -2.20 -33.31 10.07
N ILE A 208 -2.01 -32.15 10.70
CA ILE A 208 -1.40 -31.00 10.05
C ILE A 208 0.13 -31.17 10.10
N ILE A 209 0.81 -30.82 9.01
CA ILE A 209 2.28 -30.90 8.91
C ILE A 209 2.94 -29.54 8.76
N SER A 210 2.15 -28.48 8.57
CA SER A 210 2.64 -27.12 8.63
C SER A 210 3.17 -26.79 10.02
N PRO A 211 4.24 -26.00 10.13
CA PRO A 211 4.79 -25.58 11.42
C PRO A 211 3.79 -24.69 12.18
N ASN A 212 3.82 -24.75 13.51
CA ASN A 212 2.95 -23.90 14.34
C ASN A 212 3.32 -22.40 14.22
N ALA A 213 4.58 -22.08 13.90
CA ALA A 213 4.99 -20.72 13.55
C ALA A 213 5.15 -20.61 12.03
N LEU A 214 4.27 -19.85 11.40
CA LEU A 214 4.27 -19.62 9.96
C LEU A 214 5.27 -18.52 9.59
N ASP A 215 5.49 -18.36 8.29
CA ASP A 215 6.41 -17.34 7.76
C ASP A 215 6.02 -15.94 8.24
N GLN A 216 7.03 -15.11 8.49
CA GLN A 216 6.81 -13.74 8.95
C GLN A 216 6.16 -12.90 7.84
N GLY A 217 5.06 -12.23 8.17
CA GLY A 217 4.39 -11.25 7.32
C GLY A 217 4.91 -9.83 7.53
N GLU A 218 4.58 -8.95 6.59
CA GLU A 218 4.92 -7.53 6.62
C GLU A 218 3.64 -6.71 6.63
N GLU A 219 3.60 -5.69 7.49
CA GLU A 219 2.44 -4.81 7.61
C GLU A 219 2.11 -4.13 6.28
N ASP A 220 0.81 -3.98 5.98
CA ASP A 220 0.27 -3.39 4.76
C ASP A 220 0.82 -4.01 3.46
N SER A 221 1.17 -5.29 3.50
CA SER A 221 1.74 -6.04 2.38
C SER A 221 0.97 -7.33 2.14
N PHE A 222 1.00 -7.81 0.90
CA PHE A 222 0.35 -9.07 0.56
C PHE A 222 1.08 -10.24 1.25
N TYR A 223 0.33 -11.02 2.01
CA TYR A 223 0.80 -12.24 2.66
C TYR A 223 0.09 -13.44 2.05
N SER A 224 0.81 -14.55 1.89
CA SER A 224 0.23 -15.80 1.45
C SER A 224 1.01 -16.99 1.99
N TYR A 225 0.28 -17.98 2.52
CA TYR A 225 0.85 -19.23 3.01
C TYR A 225 -0.13 -20.38 2.79
N SER A 226 0.36 -21.51 2.27
CA SER A 226 -0.46 -22.72 2.10
C SER A 226 -0.19 -23.70 3.23
N ILE A 227 -1.20 -23.91 4.08
CA ILE A 227 -1.14 -24.95 5.11
C ILE A 227 -1.40 -26.33 4.51
N GLN A 228 -0.76 -27.35 5.09
CA GLN A 228 -0.70 -28.70 4.56
C GLN A 228 -1.04 -29.73 5.62
N ALA A 229 -1.74 -30.79 5.21
CA ALA A 229 -2.10 -31.92 6.04
C ALA A 229 -1.77 -33.24 5.34
N VAL A 230 -1.68 -34.32 6.11
CA VAL A 230 -1.43 -35.68 5.62
C VAL A 230 -2.29 -36.67 6.41
N GLY A 231 -2.59 -37.83 5.83
CA GLY A 231 -3.49 -38.82 6.41
C GLY A 231 -4.95 -38.57 6.02
N GLY A 232 -5.88 -39.38 6.53
CA GLY A 232 -7.29 -39.30 6.15
C GLY A 232 -7.57 -39.62 4.68
N ALA A 233 -8.77 -39.28 4.22
CA ALA A 233 -9.20 -39.43 2.83
C ALA A 233 -9.23 -38.07 2.08
N PRO A 234 -8.41 -37.86 1.02
CA PRO A 234 -8.49 -36.63 0.23
C PRO A 234 -9.78 -36.59 -0.62
N PRO A 235 -10.32 -35.38 -0.95
CA PRO A 235 -9.72 -34.06 -0.74
C PRO A 235 -9.84 -33.50 0.69
N TYR A 236 -8.87 -32.69 1.09
CA TYR A 236 -8.90 -31.95 2.35
C TYR A 236 -9.61 -30.61 2.19
N THR A 237 -10.41 -30.25 3.19
CA THR A 237 -11.08 -28.95 3.30
C THR A 237 -10.65 -28.26 4.59
N TRP A 238 -10.30 -26.99 4.47
CA TRP A 238 -9.84 -26.17 5.59
C TRP A 238 -10.92 -25.15 6.00
N GLY A 239 -11.12 -25.01 7.31
CA GLY A 239 -12.18 -24.20 7.90
C GLY A 239 -13.56 -24.84 7.81
N ASP A 240 -14.55 -24.16 8.40
CA ASP A 240 -15.96 -24.55 8.40
C ASP A 240 -16.81 -23.71 7.42
N GLY A 241 -16.16 -23.01 6.49
CA GLY A 241 -16.78 -22.02 5.61
C GLY A 241 -16.55 -20.57 6.05
N SER A 242 -15.96 -20.34 7.23
CA SER A 242 -15.49 -19.03 7.69
C SER A 242 -14.03 -19.08 8.11
N ALA A 243 -13.28 -18.00 7.83
CA ALA A 243 -11.90 -17.88 8.27
C ALA A 243 -11.85 -17.41 9.73
N PRO A 244 -10.87 -17.87 10.54
CA PRO A 244 -10.68 -17.39 11.92
C PRO A 244 -10.79 -15.88 12.07
N THR A 245 -11.43 -15.41 13.14
CA THR A 245 -11.64 -13.97 13.40
C THR A 245 -10.31 -13.23 13.51
N GLU A 246 -9.30 -13.87 14.08
CA GLU A 246 -7.94 -13.34 14.21
C GLU A 246 -7.27 -13.11 12.84
N LEU A 247 -7.60 -13.90 11.81
CA LEU A 247 -7.12 -13.67 10.45
C LEU A 247 -7.92 -12.56 9.76
N THR A 248 -9.25 -12.66 9.79
CA THR A 248 -10.14 -11.74 9.07
C THR A 248 -10.07 -10.31 9.59
N SER A 249 -9.94 -10.13 10.91
CA SER A 249 -9.74 -8.81 11.53
C SER A 249 -8.41 -8.15 11.12
N LYS A 250 -7.43 -8.94 10.63
CA LYS A 250 -6.13 -8.47 10.14
C LYS A 250 -5.99 -8.51 8.62
N GLY A 251 -7.11 -8.55 7.89
CA GLY A 251 -7.12 -8.49 6.43
C GLY A 251 -6.75 -9.80 5.71
N LEU A 252 -6.63 -10.90 6.45
CA LEU A 252 -6.32 -12.22 5.92
C LEU A 252 -7.58 -13.07 5.79
N SER A 253 -7.58 -13.96 4.80
CA SER A 253 -8.64 -14.93 4.55
C SER A 253 -8.06 -16.34 4.49
N LEU A 254 -8.89 -17.34 4.78
CA LEU A 254 -8.56 -18.75 4.62
C LEU A 254 -9.47 -19.34 3.54
N SER A 255 -8.88 -19.88 2.48
CA SER A 255 -9.61 -20.64 1.46
C SER A 255 -9.83 -22.09 1.90
N THR A 256 -10.82 -22.74 1.27
CA THR A 256 -11.13 -24.15 1.51
C THR A 256 -9.99 -25.11 1.17
N SER A 257 -9.05 -24.71 0.31
CA SER A 257 -7.85 -25.48 -0.02
C SER A 257 -6.69 -25.30 0.97
N GLY A 258 -6.85 -24.47 2.00
CA GLY A 258 -5.80 -24.20 2.98
C GLY A 258 -4.83 -23.09 2.55
N LEU A 259 -5.23 -22.19 1.65
CA LEU A 259 -4.46 -20.97 1.38
C LEU A 259 -4.90 -19.88 2.35
N ILE A 260 -4.01 -19.45 3.24
CA ILE A 260 -4.12 -18.20 3.98
C ILE A 260 -3.61 -17.10 3.05
N SER A 261 -4.40 -16.07 2.76
CA SER A 261 -3.97 -14.97 1.90
C SER A 261 -4.74 -13.67 2.13
N GLY A 262 -4.11 -12.55 1.80
CA GLY A 262 -4.72 -11.23 1.87
C GLY A 262 -3.67 -10.13 2.03
N THR A 263 -4.13 -8.89 2.13
CA THR A 263 -3.26 -7.79 2.54
C THR A 263 -3.23 -7.78 4.06
N LEU A 264 -2.09 -8.13 4.63
CA LEU A 264 -1.90 -8.18 6.06
C LEU A 264 -1.98 -6.75 6.62
N ASN A 265 -2.90 -6.52 7.54
CA ASN A 265 -3.14 -5.21 8.15
C ASN A 265 -3.38 -5.41 9.66
N TYR A 266 -2.29 -5.50 10.42
CA TYR A 266 -2.35 -5.68 11.86
C TYR A 266 -2.84 -4.41 12.58
N ASN A 267 -2.35 -3.26 12.12
CA ASN A 267 -2.69 -1.92 12.58
C ASN A 267 -3.68 -1.26 11.62
N SER A 268 -4.95 -1.59 11.78
CA SER A 268 -6.05 -1.07 10.96
C SER A 268 -6.27 0.45 11.05
N SER A 269 -5.55 1.15 11.93
CA SER A 269 -5.62 2.61 12.08
C SER A 269 -4.62 3.36 11.21
N SER A 270 -3.67 2.66 10.58
CA SER A 270 -2.67 3.24 9.68
C SER A 270 -2.62 2.48 8.34
N SER A 271 -2.02 3.13 7.34
CA SER A 271 -1.63 2.52 6.06
C SER A 271 -0.17 2.81 5.71
N THR A 272 0.59 3.33 6.70
CA THR A 272 1.99 3.73 6.53
C THR A 272 2.98 2.58 6.75
N GLY A 273 2.49 1.36 7.03
CA GLY A 273 3.31 0.19 7.35
C GLY A 273 3.88 0.19 8.76
N GLU A 274 3.26 0.92 9.69
CA GLU A 274 3.68 1.09 11.08
C GLU A 274 2.91 0.16 12.03
N LEU A 275 3.62 -0.39 13.01
CA LEU A 275 3.04 -1.23 14.07
C LEU A 275 3.11 -0.54 15.44
N ALA A 276 2.38 -1.05 16.44
CA ALA A 276 2.53 -0.55 17.82
C ALA A 276 3.90 -0.91 18.41
N SER A 277 4.38 -2.12 18.11
CA SER A 277 5.69 -2.66 18.49
C SER A 277 6.52 -3.05 17.26
N CYS A 278 7.81 -3.29 17.41
CA CYS A 278 8.68 -3.69 16.28
C CYS A 278 8.41 -5.10 15.75
N THR A 279 7.63 -5.88 16.48
CA THR A 279 7.10 -7.16 16.03
C THR A 279 5.78 -7.37 16.74
N GLU A 280 4.78 -7.78 15.96
CA GLU A 280 3.46 -8.15 16.44
C GLU A 280 3.20 -9.62 16.10
N THR A 281 2.18 -10.24 16.67
CA THR A 281 1.88 -11.65 16.43
C THR A 281 0.40 -11.90 16.36
N ILE A 282 -0.05 -12.44 15.22
CA ILE A 282 -1.40 -12.99 15.07
C ILE A 282 -1.37 -14.40 15.65
N SER A 283 -2.19 -14.67 16.67
CA SER A 283 -2.25 -15.97 17.34
C SER A 283 -3.59 -16.63 17.05
N ILE A 284 -3.57 -17.76 16.33
CA ILE A 284 -4.74 -18.57 16.04
C ILE A 284 -4.77 -19.73 17.06
N PRO A 285 -5.73 -19.74 17.98
CA PRO A 285 -5.80 -20.76 19.01
C PRO A 285 -6.21 -22.13 18.43
N VAL A 286 -5.92 -23.19 19.20
CA VAL A 286 -6.33 -24.55 18.86
C VAL A 286 -7.84 -24.60 18.64
N GLY A 287 -8.27 -25.22 17.54
CA GLY A 287 -9.68 -25.45 17.24
C GLY A 287 -10.30 -24.45 16.25
N GLU A 288 -9.76 -23.24 16.12
CA GLU A 288 -10.26 -22.25 15.14
C GLU A 288 -9.85 -22.58 13.71
N LEU A 289 -8.65 -23.14 13.54
CA LEU A 289 -8.19 -23.64 12.26
C LEU A 289 -8.28 -25.17 12.24
N LYS A 290 -9.21 -25.67 11.42
CA LYS A 290 -9.59 -27.08 11.34
C LYS A 290 -9.39 -27.58 9.92
N VAL A 291 -8.67 -28.68 9.75
CA VAL A 291 -8.69 -29.47 8.50
C VAL A 291 -9.70 -30.59 8.66
N THR A 292 -10.51 -30.82 7.63
CA THR A 292 -11.46 -31.91 7.50
C THR A 292 -11.11 -32.72 6.26
N ASP A 293 -11.12 -34.04 6.34
CA ASP A 293 -10.97 -34.90 5.17
C ASP A 293 -12.34 -35.20 4.50
N SER A 294 -12.35 -35.82 3.33
CA SER A 294 -13.58 -36.17 2.63
C SER A 294 -14.19 -37.50 3.09
N GLY A 295 -13.70 -38.07 4.20
CA GLY A 295 -14.29 -39.24 4.83
C GLY A 295 -15.71 -38.89 5.25
N ASN A 296 -16.69 -39.63 4.74
CA ASN A 296 -18.12 -39.33 4.84
C ASN A 296 -18.66 -39.60 6.28
N GLY A 297 -18.06 -38.97 7.30
CA GLY A 297 -18.21 -39.30 8.72
C GLY A 297 -17.56 -40.63 9.13
N SER A 298 -16.97 -41.36 8.18
CA SER A 298 -16.24 -42.61 8.42
C SER A 298 -14.75 -42.31 8.57
N CYS A 299 -14.44 -41.59 9.65
CA CYS A 299 -13.08 -41.36 10.05
C CYS A 299 -12.74 -42.23 11.25
N ILE A 300 -11.47 -42.57 11.30
CA ILE A 300 -10.88 -43.47 12.27
C ILE A 300 -11.12 -42.91 13.69
N GLY A 301 -12.06 -43.53 14.44
CA GLY A 301 -12.15 -43.46 15.91
C GLY A 301 -12.90 -42.33 16.55
N THR A 302 -13.42 -41.39 15.76
CA THR A 302 -14.35 -40.37 16.25
C THR A 302 -15.27 -39.96 15.09
N ASN A 303 -16.48 -39.51 15.39
CA ASN A 303 -17.40 -38.91 14.42
C ASN A 303 -16.86 -37.58 13.81
N ASN A 304 -15.57 -37.25 13.95
CA ASN A 304 -14.99 -35.97 13.57
C ASN A 304 -13.69 -36.22 12.79
N CYS A 305 -13.81 -36.17 11.47
CA CYS A 305 -12.77 -36.35 10.44
C CYS A 305 -11.71 -35.25 10.40
N THR A 306 -11.28 -34.76 11.57
CA THR A 306 -10.68 -33.43 11.65
C THR A 306 -9.47 -33.34 12.54
N SER A 307 -8.50 -32.52 12.14
CA SER A 307 -7.30 -32.16 12.91
C SER A 307 -7.26 -30.65 13.12
N THR A 308 -6.74 -30.21 14.28
CA THR A 308 -6.63 -28.80 14.66
C THR A 308 -5.31 -28.57 15.37
N ASP A 309 -4.57 -27.53 15.00
CA ASP A 309 -3.32 -27.10 15.64
C ASP A 309 -3.33 -25.58 15.85
N PRO A 310 -2.57 -25.05 16.83
CA PRO A 310 -2.42 -23.61 16.99
C PRO A 310 -1.41 -23.06 15.99
N PHE A 311 -1.67 -21.86 15.47
CA PHE A 311 -0.76 -21.17 14.54
C PHE A 311 -0.41 -19.77 15.01
N THR A 312 0.80 -19.32 14.70
CA THR A 312 1.21 -17.93 14.86
C THR A 312 1.78 -17.38 13.58
N ILE A 313 1.47 -16.11 13.29
CA ILE A 313 2.09 -15.34 12.21
C ILE A 313 2.76 -14.14 12.86
N SER A 314 4.09 -14.10 12.82
CA SER A 314 4.84 -12.91 13.22
C SER A 314 4.67 -11.82 12.17
N VAL A 315 4.46 -10.58 12.59
CA VAL A 315 4.29 -9.42 11.71
C VAL A 315 5.39 -8.40 12.02
N ARG A 316 6.07 -7.94 10.98
CA ARG A 316 7.04 -6.83 11.08
C ARG A 316 6.52 -5.57 10.38
N PRO A 317 7.02 -4.37 10.75
CA PRO A 317 6.74 -3.14 9.99
C PRO A 317 7.32 -3.24 8.57
N LYS A 318 6.88 -2.35 7.67
CA LYS A 318 7.52 -2.18 6.35
C LYS A 318 9.00 -1.80 6.52
N PRO A 319 9.91 -2.20 5.61
CA PRO A 319 11.32 -1.86 5.72
C PRO A 319 11.54 -0.35 5.56
N LEU A 320 12.59 0.16 6.21
CA LEU A 320 12.99 1.56 6.07
C LEU A 320 13.31 1.93 4.62
N LYS A 321 12.80 3.08 4.18
CA LYS A 321 13.04 3.62 2.85
C LYS A 321 13.14 5.14 2.90
N ILE A 322 14.16 5.71 2.25
CA ILE A 322 14.26 7.15 1.98
C ILE A 322 13.49 7.47 0.69
N THR A 323 12.51 8.36 0.78
CA THR A 323 11.55 8.62 -0.31
C THR A 323 11.96 9.78 -1.21
N ASN A 324 12.77 10.74 -0.75
CA ASN A 324 13.22 11.85 -1.59
C ASN A 324 13.92 11.33 -2.85
N THR A 325 13.49 11.79 -4.02
CA THR A 325 14.13 11.44 -5.30
C THR A 325 15.26 12.39 -5.64
N GLU A 326 15.11 13.67 -5.31
CA GLU A 326 16.05 14.76 -5.57
C GLU A 326 15.96 15.82 -4.46
N LEU A 327 16.94 16.72 -4.42
CA LEU A 327 17.00 17.84 -3.48
C LEU A 327 17.14 19.15 -4.26
N PRO A 328 16.63 20.29 -3.73
CA PRO A 328 16.73 21.57 -4.40
C PRO A 328 18.17 22.05 -4.56
N SER A 329 18.40 22.96 -5.51
CA SER A 329 19.67 23.69 -5.66
C SER A 329 19.71 24.93 -4.76
N THR A 330 20.92 25.41 -4.43
CA THR A 330 21.14 26.68 -3.71
C THR A 330 22.11 27.59 -4.47
N THR A 331 22.41 28.77 -3.94
CA THR A 331 23.37 29.73 -4.51
C THR A 331 24.52 30.01 -3.54
N VAL A 332 25.67 30.44 -4.05
CA VAL A 332 26.78 30.94 -3.22
C VAL A 332 26.28 32.04 -2.27
N GLY A 333 26.63 31.93 -0.99
CA GLY A 333 26.27 32.90 0.06
C GLY A 333 24.93 32.66 0.76
N THR A 334 24.14 31.66 0.35
CA THR A 334 22.84 31.39 0.98
C THR A 334 22.99 30.85 2.40
N VAL A 335 22.21 31.39 3.34
CA VAL A 335 22.00 30.84 4.68
C VAL A 335 20.52 30.49 4.83
N ASN A 336 20.19 29.22 5.01
CA ASN A 336 18.83 28.75 5.24
C ASN A 336 18.83 27.57 6.22
N ALA A 337 18.23 27.77 7.39
CA ALA A 337 18.13 26.74 8.42
C ALA A 337 17.15 25.61 8.06
N ASN A 338 16.18 25.88 7.18
CA ASN A 338 15.16 24.95 6.70
C ASN A 338 15.25 24.85 5.18
N PHE A 339 16.36 24.34 4.68
CA PHE A 339 16.64 24.31 3.24
C PHE A 339 15.82 23.25 2.51
N ALA A 340 15.77 22.04 3.05
CA ALA A 340 15.00 20.92 2.51
C ALA A 340 14.77 19.89 3.61
N ASP A 341 13.77 19.03 3.46
CA ASP A 341 13.50 17.95 4.38
C ASP A 341 13.88 16.60 3.77
N LEU A 342 14.45 15.72 4.59
CA LEU A 342 14.61 14.32 4.25
C LEU A 342 13.42 13.52 4.77
N ASP A 343 12.77 12.80 3.86
CA ASP A 343 11.57 12.03 4.08
C ASP A 343 11.90 10.53 4.06
N GLY A 344 11.35 9.83 5.04
CA GLY A 344 11.51 8.40 5.24
C GLY A 344 10.17 7.73 5.51
N THR A 345 10.07 6.45 5.14
CA THR A 345 8.89 5.60 5.40
C THR A 345 9.33 4.23 5.92
N GLY A 346 8.43 3.53 6.61
CA GLY A 346 8.67 2.18 7.14
C GLY A 346 9.48 2.17 8.43
N GLY A 347 9.55 1.02 9.08
CA GLY A 347 10.42 0.75 10.23
C GLY A 347 10.01 1.43 11.54
N LYS A 348 9.05 2.35 11.50
CA LYS A 348 8.56 3.05 12.67
C LYS A 348 7.50 2.25 13.43
N CYS A 349 7.46 2.46 14.74
CA CYS A 349 6.39 2.01 15.61
C CYS A 349 5.78 3.16 16.42
N THR A 350 4.59 2.94 16.99
CA THR A 350 3.77 3.98 17.63
C THR A 350 3.57 3.82 19.16
N GLY A 351 4.04 2.71 19.77
CA GLY A 351 3.81 2.38 21.18
C GLY A 351 4.92 2.76 22.17
N THR A 352 4.68 2.54 23.47
CA THR A 352 5.65 2.71 24.57
C THR A 352 6.46 1.43 24.82
N GLY A 353 7.79 1.48 24.65
CA GLY A 353 8.71 0.33 24.79
C GLY A 353 10.10 0.62 24.18
N ASN A 354 10.88 -0.41 23.80
CA ASN A 354 12.14 -0.32 23.01
C ASN A 354 11.91 0.19 21.57
N CYS A 355 11.09 1.22 21.44
CA CYS A 355 10.46 1.67 20.22
C CYS A 355 10.69 3.17 20.10
N ASN A 356 11.61 3.59 19.23
CA ASN A 356 11.78 5.01 18.92
C ASN A 356 10.69 5.41 17.93
N THR A 357 9.79 6.30 18.36
CA THR A 357 8.69 6.83 17.55
C THR A 357 9.16 7.85 16.49
N SER A 358 10.46 8.15 16.45
CA SER A 358 11.06 9.11 15.53
C SER A 358 12.18 8.47 14.72
N TYR A 359 12.29 8.90 13.48
CA TYR A 359 13.46 8.61 12.65
C TYR A 359 14.70 9.29 13.20
N SER A 360 15.86 8.69 12.94
CA SER A 360 17.15 9.32 13.14
C SER A 360 17.90 9.42 11.83
N TRP A 361 18.42 10.62 11.56
CA TRP A 361 19.10 10.97 10.33
C TRP A 361 20.57 11.32 10.60
N SER A 362 21.44 10.91 9.69
CA SER A 362 22.84 11.34 9.66
C SER A 362 23.31 11.53 8.23
N LEU A 363 24.30 12.41 8.04
CA LEU A 363 24.97 12.61 6.76
C LEU A 363 26.40 12.08 6.84
N SER A 364 26.90 11.58 5.70
CA SER A 364 28.31 11.26 5.51
C SER A 364 28.79 11.80 4.17
N GLY A 365 30.03 12.29 4.14
CA GLY A 365 30.61 12.95 2.97
C GLY A 365 30.02 14.33 2.64
N ASN A 366 29.18 14.90 3.53
CA ASN A 366 28.60 16.22 3.33
C ASN A 366 29.65 17.34 3.44
N PRO A 367 29.49 18.44 2.69
CA PRO A 367 30.29 19.64 2.86
C PRO A 367 30.09 20.28 4.25
N ALA A 368 31.08 21.02 4.74
CA ALA A 368 31.02 21.68 6.05
C ALA A 368 29.88 22.70 6.20
N TRP A 369 29.38 23.26 5.09
CA TRP A 369 28.26 24.20 5.06
C TRP A 369 26.88 23.51 5.06
N LEU A 370 26.82 22.18 4.92
CA LEU A 370 25.59 21.39 4.92
C LEU A 370 25.49 20.58 6.21
N SER A 371 24.35 20.63 6.89
CA SER A 371 24.09 19.78 8.05
C SER A 371 22.64 19.30 8.10
N VAL A 372 22.37 18.27 8.89
CA VAL A 372 21.02 17.72 9.10
C VAL A 372 20.66 17.78 10.58
N THR A 373 19.41 18.11 10.87
CA THR A 373 18.84 17.94 12.21
C THR A 373 18.49 16.46 12.40
N THR A 374 19.21 15.77 13.28
CA THR A 374 19.16 14.30 13.38
C THR A 374 17.78 13.73 13.70
N SER A 375 16.94 14.45 14.45
CA SER A 375 15.61 14.00 14.86
C SER A 375 14.49 14.30 13.86
N THR A 376 14.70 15.24 12.94
CA THR A 376 13.66 15.72 12.01
C THR A 376 14.00 15.52 10.55
N GLY A 377 15.26 15.28 10.21
CA GLY A 377 15.71 15.16 8.81
C GLY A 377 15.82 16.50 8.07
N VAL A 378 15.60 17.63 8.75
CA VAL A 378 15.70 18.98 8.15
C VAL A 378 17.15 19.29 7.81
N LEU A 379 17.43 19.54 6.54
CA LEU A 379 18.71 20.01 6.02
C LEU A 379 18.84 21.52 6.20
N SER A 380 20.01 21.96 6.63
CA SER A 380 20.38 23.37 6.73
C SER A 380 21.62 23.67 5.89
N VAL A 381 21.62 24.84 5.27
CA VAL A 381 22.71 25.36 4.44
C VAL A 381 23.24 26.63 5.08
N ASN A 382 24.55 26.70 5.30
CA ASN A 382 25.21 27.84 5.92
C ASN A 382 26.37 28.37 5.06
N ASN A 383 26.05 29.34 4.20
CA ASN A 383 27.00 30.15 3.43
C ASN A 383 28.00 29.34 2.57
N PRO A 384 27.53 28.57 1.56
CA PRO A 384 28.42 27.90 0.62
C PRO A 384 29.20 28.93 -0.19
N THR A 385 30.52 28.74 -0.35
CA THR A 385 31.42 29.74 -0.95
C THR A 385 31.82 29.44 -2.40
N THR A 386 31.69 28.19 -2.83
CA THR A 386 32.15 27.74 -4.15
C THR A 386 30.99 27.09 -4.91
N ALA A 387 30.74 27.56 -6.14
CA ALA A 387 29.76 26.96 -7.02
C ALA A 387 30.21 25.56 -7.48
N GLY A 388 29.28 24.63 -7.61
CA GLY A 388 29.56 23.24 -7.98
C GLY A 388 28.51 22.27 -7.47
N THR A 389 28.68 20.99 -7.81
CA THR A 389 27.80 19.91 -7.35
C THR A 389 28.49 19.14 -6.22
N TYR A 390 27.79 18.97 -5.11
CA TYR A 390 28.32 18.32 -3.91
C TYR A 390 27.48 17.09 -3.59
N SER A 391 28.11 15.92 -3.62
CA SER A 391 27.48 14.64 -3.30
C SER A 391 27.69 14.28 -1.84
N PHE A 392 26.68 13.64 -1.24
CA PHE A 392 26.73 13.13 0.12
C PHE A 392 25.80 11.92 0.25
N THR A 393 25.92 11.18 1.35
CA THR A 393 25.02 10.07 1.66
C THR A 393 24.22 10.41 2.91
N ALA A 394 22.90 10.34 2.80
CA ALA A 394 22.00 10.38 3.95
C ALA A 394 21.73 8.96 4.43
N THR A 395 21.80 8.75 5.73
CA THR A 395 21.46 7.48 6.39
C THR A 395 20.28 7.72 7.31
N LEU A 396 19.26 6.90 7.13
CA LEU A 396 18.05 6.83 7.93
C LEU A 396 18.09 5.57 8.80
N SER A 397 17.80 5.72 10.07
CA SER A 397 17.60 4.63 11.01
C SER A 397 16.34 4.81 11.82
N ASP A 398 15.77 3.72 12.29
CA ASP A 398 14.70 3.69 13.30
C ASP A 398 15.22 3.06 14.61
N GLY A 399 14.36 3.05 15.62
CA GLY A 399 14.62 2.30 16.85
C GLY A 399 14.10 0.87 16.84
N CYS A 400 13.58 0.38 15.72
CA CYS A 400 12.73 -0.81 15.67
C CYS A 400 13.34 -2.01 14.99
N THR A 401 13.95 -1.79 13.85
CA THR A 401 14.59 -2.83 13.05
C THR A 401 16.08 -2.95 13.37
N GLY A 402 16.64 -1.99 14.12
CA GLY A 402 18.09 -1.84 14.31
C GLY A 402 18.85 -1.69 12.97
N SER A 403 18.10 -1.52 11.89
CA SER A 403 18.59 -1.50 10.51
C SER A 403 18.69 -0.05 10.06
N THR A 404 19.62 0.20 9.15
CA THR A 404 19.82 1.51 8.54
C THR A 404 19.66 1.41 7.04
N VAL A 405 19.03 2.39 6.42
CA VAL A 405 19.01 2.54 4.97
C VAL A 405 19.79 3.80 4.59
N SER A 406 20.59 3.71 3.54
CA SER A 406 21.40 4.85 3.06
C SER A 406 21.05 5.16 1.61
N LYS A 407 21.03 6.45 1.27
CA LYS A 407 20.79 6.93 -0.10
C LYS A 407 21.75 8.09 -0.42
N GLY A 408 22.32 8.05 -1.62
CA GLY A 408 23.16 9.12 -2.14
C GLY A 408 22.33 10.29 -2.69
N PHE A 409 22.75 11.50 -2.38
CA PHE A 409 22.15 12.75 -2.86
C PHE A 409 23.23 13.69 -3.38
N SER A 410 22.81 14.68 -4.16
CA SER A 410 23.65 15.80 -4.59
C SER A 410 22.90 17.12 -4.46
N ILE A 411 23.58 18.16 -3.99
CA ILE A 411 23.09 19.55 -4.02
C ILE A 411 23.96 20.34 -4.99
N THR A 412 23.31 21.05 -5.92
CA THR A 412 23.97 21.99 -6.82
C THR A 412 24.00 23.37 -6.17
N VAL A 413 25.20 23.95 -6.03
CA VAL A 413 25.43 25.34 -5.62
C VAL A 413 25.68 26.15 -6.89
N ASN A 414 24.71 26.97 -7.26
CA ASN A 414 24.81 27.91 -8.37
C ASN A 414 25.71 29.09 -8.00
N ALA A 415 26.41 29.65 -8.99
CA ALA A 415 27.13 30.90 -8.79
C ALA A 415 26.15 32.02 -8.36
N ALA A 416 26.60 32.92 -7.48
CA ALA A 416 25.83 34.10 -7.14
C ALA A 416 25.57 34.90 -8.43
N ALA A 417 24.31 35.34 -8.64
CA ALA A 417 23.97 36.15 -9.80
C ALA A 417 24.87 37.39 -9.86
N ALA A 418 25.57 37.59 -10.98
CA ALA A 418 26.32 38.82 -11.19
C ALA A 418 25.34 40.00 -11.15
N ALA A 419 25.65 41.01 -10.35
CA ALA A 419 24.89 42.26 -10.35
C ALA A 419 24.79 42.77 -11.79
N GLY A 420 23.59 43.11 -12.27
CA GLY A 420 23.43 43.65 -13.61
C GLY A 420 24.07 45.03 -13.75
N THR A 421 24.23 45.50 -14.99
CA THR A 421 24.47 46.91 -15.30
C THR A 421 23.45 47.77 -14.55
N PRO A 422 23.86 48.88 -13.89
CA PRO A 422 22.94 49.67 -13.08
C PRO A 422 21.93 50.34 -14.00
N THR A 423 20.67 50.45 -13.59
CA THR A 423 19.63 51.21 -14.31
C THR A 423 19.08 52.30 -13.39
N CYS A 424 18.91 53.53 -13.89
CA CYS A 424 18.36 54.62 -13.08
C CYS A 424 17.06 55.21 -13.63
N SER A 425 16.30 55.88 -12.75
CA SER A 425 15.21 56.79 -13.12
C SER A 425 15.46 58.16 -12.48
N LEU A 426 15.05 59.24 -13.15
CA LEU A 426 15.23 60.63 -12.69
C LEU A 426 13.95 61.44 -12.95
N SER A 427 13.46 62.15 -11.95
CA SER A 427 12.29 63.04 -12.05
C SER A 427 12.56 64.40 -11.43
N ALA A 428 11.83 65.43 -11.89
CA ALA A 428 11.92 66.82 -11.43
C ALA A 428 10.56 67.30 -10.92
N ASN A 429 10.52 67.98 -9.77
CA ASN A 429 9.30 68.58 -9.25
C ASN A 429 9.58 69.96 -8.60
N PRO A 430 9.05 71.06 -9.16
CA PRO A 430 8.24 71.14 -10.39
C PRO A 430 9.08 70.91 -11.66
N SER A 431 8.48 70.30 -12.70
CA SER A 431 9.11 70.11 -14.01
C SER A 431 8.90 71.28 -14.98
N SER A 432 8.10 72.28 -14.60
CA SER A 432 7.88 73.51 -15.36
C SER A 432 7.72 74.72 -14.43
N MET A 433 8.28 75.86 -14.82
CA MET A 433 8.26 77.11 -14.05
C MET A 433 8.01 78.32 -14.96
N GLN A 434 7.28 79.32 -14.47
CA GLN A 434 6.95 80.53 -15.25
C GLN A 434 8.11 81.55 -15.29
N THR A 435 8.94 81.56 -14.25
CA THR A 435 10.14 82.38 -14.12
C THR A 435 11.31 81.51 -13.67
N ALA A 436 12.52 82.05 -13.67
CA ALA A 436 13.70 81.32 -13.21
C ALA A 436 13.52 80.86 -11.75
N GLY A 437 13.77 79.58 -11.46
CA GLY A 437 13.50 78.98 -10.16
C GLY A 437 14.29 77.69 -9.92
N THR A 438 14.10 77.06 -8.75
CA THR A 438 14.74 75.80 -8.37
C THR A 438 13.74 74.64 -8.49
N THR A 439 14.24 73.42 -8.70
CA THR A 439 13.43 72.19 -8.67
C THR A 439 14.08 71.14 -7.79
N VAL A 440 13.31 70.16 -7.34
CA VAL A 440 13.83 68.98 -6.63
C VAL A 440 14.00 67.85 -7.64
N PHE A 441 15.21 67.34 -7.78
CA PHE A 441 15.47 66.08 -8.47
C PHE A 441 15.37 64.90 -7.52
N SER A 442 14.74 63.82 -7.98
CA SER A 442 14.65 62.54 -7.29
C SER A 442 15.03 61.41 -8.23
N TRP A 443 15.86 60.48 -7.78
CA TRP A 443 16.31 59.34 -8.59
C TRP A 443 16.33 58.03 -7.80
N SER A 444 16.17 56.92 -8.53
CA SER A 444 16.33 55.56 -8.01
C SER A 444 17.32 54.78 -8.88
N ILE A 445 18.04 53.83 -8.27
CA ILE A 445 19.04 53.00 -8.95
C ILE A 445 18.73 51.53 -8.66
N ASN A 446 18.40 50.76 -9.70
CA ASN A 446 18.34 49.30 -9.64
C ASN A 446 19.70 48.70 -10.03
N ASN A 447 20.02 47.52 -9.50
CA ASN A 447 21.36 46.91 -9.58
C ASN A 447 22.49 47.82 -9.05
N GLY A 448 22.16 48.70 -8.08
CA GLY A 448 23.12 49.48 -7.31
C GLY A 448 23.79 48.66 -6.18
N PRO A 449 24.71 49.26 -5.41
CA PRO A 449 25.06 50.68 -5.39
C PRO A 449 25.92 51.11 -6.58
N ALA A 450 25.70 52.33 -7.08
CA ALA A 450 26.43 52.91 -8.21
C ALA A 450 26.91 54.34 -7.90
N ASN A 451 27.93 54.78 -8.62
CA ASN A 451 28.42 56.16 -8.60
C ASN A 451 27.62 57.00 -9.59
N GLY A 452 27.24 58.22 -9.24
CA GLY A 452 26.41 59.11 -10.07
C GLY A 452 27.13 60.38 -10.48
N THR A 453 27.03 60.73 -11.76
CA THR A 453 27.58 61.96 -12.33
C THR A 453 26.54 62.72 -13.15
N TRP A 454 26.50 64.05 -13.00
CA TRP A 454 25.49 64.90 -13.64
C TRP A 454 26.02 65.67 -14.87
N SER A 455 25.16 65.87 -15.88
CA SER A 455 25.45 66.72 -17.05
C SER A 455 24.17 67.40 -17.60
N PRO A 456 24.10 68.74 -17.69
CA PRO A 456 24.99 69.70 -17.03
C PRO A 456 24.88 69.60 -15.50
N ALA A 457 25.82 70.17 -14.75
CA ALA A 457 25.75 70.18 -13.29
C ALA A 457 24.53 71.00 -12.80
N PRO A 458 23.58 70.42 -12.03
CA PRO A 458 22.35 71.14 -11.63
C PRO A 458 22.59 72.29 -10.64
N GLY A 459 23.73 72.31 -9.95
CA GLY A 459 24.02 73.28 -8.90
C GLY A 459 23.14 73.10 -7.65
N GLY A 460 23.19 74.06 -6.73
CA GLY A 460 22.47 73.99 -5.46
C GLY A 460 23.05 72.90 -4.54
N THR A 461 22.20 72.00 -4.07
CA THR A 461 22.62 70.84 -3.25
C THR A 461 22.95 69.60 -4.08
N CYS A 462 22.68 69.63 -5.39
CA CYS A 462 22.98 68.51 -6.28
C CYS A 462 24.47 68.44 -6.59
N SER A 463 25.09 67.31 -6.23
CA SER A 463 26.48 66.99 -6.52
C SER A 463 26.62 65.54 -6.99
N ASN A 464 27.77 65.22 -7.58
CA ASN A 464 28.13 63.83 -7.90
C ASN A 464 28.21 63.02 -6.61
N PHE A 465 27.84 61.74 -6.67
CA PHE A 465 27.80 60.86 -5.50
C PHE A 465 28.47 59.52 -5.78
N SER A 466 28.86 58.82 -4.72
CA SER A 466 29.47 57.50 -4.78
C SER A 466 28.64 56.48 -3.99
N SER A 467 28.56 55.25 -4.51
CA SER A 467 27.94 54.10 -3.83
C SER A 467 26.51 54.35 -3.31
N SER A 468 25.63 54.88 -4.17
CA SER A 468 24.23 55.17 -3.84
C SER A 468 23.26 54.19 -4.52
N SER A 469 22.09 53.98 -3.90
CA SER A 469 20.96 53.23 -4.47
C SER A 469 19.78 54.15 -4.87
N GLY A 470 19.93 55.47 -4.72
CA GLY A 470 18.87 56.46 -4.94
C GLY A 470 19.05 57.69 -4.05
N GLY A 471 18.31 58.76 -4.35
CA GLY A 471 18.43 60.00 -3.59
C GLY A 471 17.57 61.13 -4.12
N SER A 472 17.70 62.28 -3.47
CA SER A 472 17.06 63.52 -3.89
C SER A 472 17.97 64.71 -3.57
N CYS A 473 17.88 65.76 -4.39
CA CYS A 473 18.60 67.02 -4.19
C CYS A 473 17.82 68.18 -4.81
N THR A 474 18.05 69.39 -4.32
CA THR A 474 17.49 70.64 -4.87
C THR A 474 18.52 71.32 -5.77
N THR A 475 18.11 71.66 -7.00
CA THR A 475 18.96 72.32 -8.01
C THR A 475 19.29 73.77 -7.64
N GLY A 476 20.26 74.37 -8.34
CA GLY A 476 20.40 75.82 -8.44
C GLY A 476 19.27 76.44 -9.28
N THR A 477 19.29 77.76 -9.45
CA THR A 477 18.30 78.48 -10.24
C THR A 477 18.44 78.14 -11.73
N ILE A 478 17.36 77.65 -12.34
CA ILE A 478 17.25 77.31 -13.77
C ILE A 478 16.50 78.46 -14.47
N SER A 479 17.15 79.12 -15.42
CA SER A 479 16.62 80.31 -16.11
C SER A 479 16.15 80.07 -17.55
N ALA A 480 16.41 78.89 -18.10
CA ALA A 480 15.99 78.47 -19.43
C ALA A 480 15.64 76.98 -19.42
N THR A 481 14.82 76.54 -20.37
CA THR A 481 14.48 75.12 -20.53
C THR A 481 15.75 74.28 -20.69
N THR A 482 16.00 73.37 -19.75
CA THR A 482 17.24 72.60 -19.65
C THR A 482 16.93 71.12 -19.38
N THR A 483 17.62 70.22 -20.09
CA THR A 483 17.57 68.77 -19.85
C THR A 483 18.82 68.34 -19.08
N PHE A 484 18.62 67.69 -17.93
CA PHE A 484 19.66 67.15 -17.08
C PHE A 484 19.76 65.64 -17.24
N THR A 485 20.97 65.13 -17.39
CA THR A 485 21.27 63.70 -17.49
C THR A 485 22.08 63.27 -16.27
N LEU A 486 21.64 62.21 -15.60
CA LEU A 486 22.35 61.51 -14.53
C LEU A 486 22.90 60.19 -15.12
N THR A 487 24.22 60.04 -15.08
CA THR A 487 24.92 58.80 -15.46
C THR A 487 25.27 58.03 -14.19
N VAL A 488 24.80 56.79 -14.08
CA VAL A 488 25.12 55.89 -12.95
C VAL A 488 26.03 54.76 -13.41
N THR A 489 27.12 54.50 -12.69
CA THR A 489 28.15 53.52 -13.07
C THR A 489 28.52 52.62 -11.88
N ASN A 490 28.55 51.31 -12.11
CA ASN A 490 29.13 50.32 -11.18
C ASN A 490 30.19 49.48 -11.93
N ALA A 491 30.76 48.46 -11.27
CA ALA A 491 31.78 47.59 -11.87
C ALA A 491 31.31 46.81 -13.12
N GLN A 492 30.00 46.73 -13.35
CA GLN A 492 29.33 45.95 -14.39
C GLN A 492 28.89 46.81 -15.59
N GLY A 493 28.99 48.14 -15.47
CA GLY A 493 28.79 49.09 -16.58
C GLY A 493 28.05 50.35 -16.14
N SER A 494 27.45 51.06 -17.11
CA SER A 494 26.84 52.38 -16.90
C SER A 494 25.47 52.50 -17.57
N SER A 495 24.58 53.31 -17.00
CA SER A 495 23.34 53.76 -17.66
C SER A 495 23.05 55.24 -17.39
N ASN A 496 22.13 55.81 -18.18
CA ASN A 496 21.75 57.21 -18.12
C ASN A 496 20.24 57.34 -17.90
N CYS A 497 19.84 58.32 -17.09
CA CYS A 497 18.46 58.77 -16.96
C CYS A 497 18.42 60.30 -17.03
N SER A 498 17.34 60.88 -17.56
CA SER A 498 17.27 62.33 -17.80
C SER A 498 15.93 62.93 -17.38
N ALA A 499 15.95 64.18 -16.94
CA ALA A 499 14.76 64.99 -16.66
C ALA A 499 14.89 66.38 -17.31
N THR A 500 13.82 66.86 -17.94
CA THR A 500 13.75 68.19 -18.57
C THR A 500 12.92 69.13 -17.70
N VAL A 501 13.46 70.31 -17.43
CA VAL A 501 12.78 71.39 -16.70
C VAL A 501 12.52 72.53 -17.67
N THR A 502 11.26 72.94 -17.84
CA THR A 502 10.87 74.01 -18.79
C THR A 502 10.69 75.36 -18.10
N VAL A 503 11.15 76.45 -18.74
CA VAL A 503 11.01 77.83 -18.24
C VAL A 503 10.38 78.72 -19.33
N GLY A 504 9.18 79.25 -19.10
CA GLY A 504 8.46 80.13 -20.03
C GLY A 504 6.91 80.07 -19.95
N THR A 505 6.21 81.04 -20.56
CA THR A 505 4.73 81.11 -20.60
C THR A 505 4.14 80.04 -21.53
N PRO A 506 3.13 79.24 -21.11
CA PRO A 506 2.55 78.17 -21.93
C PRO A 506 1.68 78.75 -23.08
N PRO A 507 1.61 78.09 -24.26
CA PRO A 507 0.57 78.35 -25.26
C PRO A 507 -0.81 78.07 -24.66
N GLY A 508 -1.81 78.91 -24.98
CA GLY A 508 -3.20 78.69 -24.55
C GLY A 508 -3.80 77.40 -25.13
N PRO A 509 -4.88 76.85 -24.55
CA PRO A 509 -5.45 75.60 -25.02
C PRO A 509 -6.18 75.76 -26.37
N ALA A 510 -6.00 74.77 -27.25
CA ALA A 510 -6.81 74.59 -28.46
C ALA A 510 -8.32 74.45 -28.09
N PRO A 511 -9.25 74.75 -29.03
CA PRO A 511 -10.67 74.61 -28.75
C PRO A 511 -11.02 73.14 -28.54
N SER A 512 -11.93 72.84 -27.62
CA SER A 512 -12.52 71.51 -27.49
C SER A 512 -14.00 71.60 -27.81
N CYS A 513 -14.54 70.68 -28.62
CA CYS A 513 -15.95 70.70 -28.97
C CYS A 513 -16.67 69.42 -28.55
N THR A 514 -18.00 69.50 -28.43
CA THR A 514 -18.90 68.34 -28.37
C THR A 514 -19.85 68.42 -29.56
N LEU A 515 -20.27 67.26 -30.07
CA LEU A 515 -21.22 67.16 -31.18
C LEU A 515 -22.19 66.01 -30.89
N GLU A 516 -23.48 66.31 -30.96
CA GLU A 516 -24.56 65.36 -30.72
C GLU A 516 -25.60 65.44 -31.83
N ALA A 517 -26.32 64.35 -32.07
CA ALA A 517 -27.43 64.29 -33.02
C ALA A 517 -28.73 63.99 -32.27
N SER A 518 -29.78 64.76 -32.53
CA SER A 518 -31.10 64.56 -31.93
C SER A 518 -32.23 64.87 -32.92
N PRO A 519 -33.13 63.90 -33.21
CA PRO A 519 -33.17 62.53 -32.69
C PRO A 519 -32.06 61.62 -33.27
N ASN A 520 -31.58 60.64 -32.50
CA ASN A 520 -30.63 59.60 -32.94
C ASN A 520 -30.88 58.33 -32.08
N PRO A 521 -31.26 57.17 -32.66
CA PRO A 521 -31.35 56.86 -34.10
C PRO A 521 -32.54 57.54 -34.81
N ILE A 522 -32.46 57.58 -36.14
CA ILE A 522 -33.53 58.02 -37.05
C ILE A 522 -33.97 56.87 -37.96
N THR A 523 -35.20 56.93 -38.47
CA THR A 523 -35.60 56.04 -39.56
C THR A 523 -34.91 56.45 -40.86
N THR A 524 -34.50 55.45 -41.64
CA THR A 524 -33.81 55.65 -42.92
C THR A 524 -34.59 56.61 -43.82
N GLY A 525 -33.91 57.66 -44.31
CA GLY A 525 -34.51 58.70 -45.16
C GLY A 525 -34.98 59.95 -44.41
N ASN A 526 -34.91 60.01 -43.08
CA ASN A 526 -35.26 61.19 -42.30
C ASN A 526 -34.02 62.05 -41.94
N PRO A 527 -34.21 63.36 -41.68
CA PRO A 527 -33.15 64.24 -41.17
C PRO A 527 -33.04 64.18 -39.63
N THR A 528 -31.91 64.66 -39.09
CA THR A 528 -31.70 64.89 -37.65
C THR A 528 -31.09 66.28 -37.41
N SER A 529 -31.09 66.78 -36.17
CA SER A 529 -30.42 68.02 -35.80
C SER A 529 -29.06 67.71 -35.18
N LEU A 530 -27.98 68.27 -35.74
CA LEU A 530 -26.66 68.27 -35.12
C LEU A 530 -26.55 69.47 -34.18
N ILE A 531 -26.14 69.22 -32.93
CA ILE A 531 -26.01 70.21 -31.86
C ILE A 531 -24.58 70.16 -31.34
N TRP A 532 -23.92 71.30 -31.19
CA TRP A 532 -22.54 71.36 -30.71
C TRP A 532 -22.29 72.49 -29.72
N THR A 533 -21.27 72.29 -28.88
CA THR A 533 -20.69 73.34 -28.02
C THR A 533 -19.18 73.38 -28.18
N ILE A 534 -18.58 74.56 -28.04
CA ILE A 534 -17.13 74.80 -28.17
C ILE A 534 -16.63 75.48 -26.89
N ASN A 535 -15.77 74.78 -26.16
CA ASN A 535 -14.98 75.36 -25.08
C ASN A 535 -13.67 75.93 -25.64
N ASN A 536 -13.15 76.98 -25.01
CA ASN A 536 -12.00 77.77 -25.49
C ASN A 536 -12.24 78.39 -26.89
N GLY A 537 -13.51 78.73 -27.19
CA GLY A 537 -13.90 79.54 -28.35
C GLY A 537 -13.59 81.04 -28.18
N PRO A 538 -13.94 81.89 -29.17
CA PRO A 538 -14.73 81.55 -30.34
C PRO A 538 -13.88 80.87 -31.41
N ALA A 539 -14.45 79.90 -32.13
CA ALA A 539 -13.74 79.16 -33.17
C ALA A 539 -14.48 79.20 -34.51
N THR A 540 -13.73 78.97 -35.58
CA THR A 540 -14.28 78.73 -36.92
C THR A 540 -14.28 77.23 -37.17
N ALA A 541 -15.39 76.67 -37.66
CA ALA A 541 -15.51 75.24 -37.83
C ALA A 541 -16.25 74.81 -39.10
N THR A 542 -15.95 73.60 -39.55
CA THR A 542 -16.52 72.97 -40.75
C THR A 542 -16.98 71.55 -40.43
N PHE A 543 -18.11 71.14 -41.00
CA PHE A 543 -18.64 69.77 -40.92
C PHE A 543 -18.11 68.90 -42.07
N SER A 544 -17.88 67.61 -41.77
CA SER A 544 -17.57 66.58 -42.75
C SER A 544 -18.31 65.28 -42.42
N PRO A 545 -19.17 64.74 -43.30
CA PRO A 545 -19.64 65.36 -44.54
C PRO A 545 -20.52 66.59 -44.25
N THR A 546 -20.66 67.49 -45.21
CA THR A 546 -21.71 68.53 -45.14
C THR A 546 -23.06 67.91 -45.48
N SER A 547 -24.12 68.29 -44.76
CA SER A 547 -25.47 67.76 -45.00
C SER A 547 -26.53 68.76 -44.60
N GLY A 548 -27.46 69.08 -45.51
CA GLY A 548 -28.51 70.07 -45.27
C GLY A 548 -27.92 71.44 -44.92
N ALA A 549 -28.33 71.99 -43.79
CA ALA A 549 -27.83 73.28 -43.27
C ALA A 549 -26.47 73.15 -42.55
N CYS A 550 -26.00 71.92 -42.27
CA CYS A 550 -24.75 71.67 -41.57
C CYS A 550 -23.55 71.72 -42.53
N THR A 551 -22.97 72.91 -42.67
CA THR A 551 -21.84 73.18 -43.58
C THR A 551 -20.61 73.73 -42.84
N SER A 552 -20.63 75.01 -42.46
CA SER A 552 -19.54 75.68 -41.73
C SER A 552 -20.04 76.91 -41.00
N PHE A 553 -19.31 77.36 -39.97
CA PHE A 553 -19.58 78.60 -39.25
C PHE A 553 -18.27 79.24 -38.75
N SER A 554 -18.33 80.54 -38.47
CA SER A 554 -17.19 81.31 -37.95
C SER A 554 -17.55 82.03 -36.66
N ASN A 555 -16.55 82.20 -35.79
CA ASN A 555 -16.65 82.99 -34.56
C ASN A 555 -17.79 82.55 -33.62
N SER A 556 -17.89 81.25 -33.33
CA SER A 556 -18.97 80.69 -32.51
C SER A 556 -18.44 79.89 -31.30
N TYR A 557 -19.27 79.83 -30.26
CA TYR A 557 -19.09 78.99 -29.08
C TYR A 557 -20.03 77.76 -29.07
N GLY A 558 -20.89 77.59 -30.08
CA GLY A 558 -21.87 76.51 -30.14
C GLY A 558 -23.03 76.82 -31.10
N GLY A 559 -23.89 75.84 -31.35
CA GLY A 559 -25.03 76.01 -32.25
C GLY A 559 -25.75 74.71 -32.57
N ASN A 560 -26.73 74.81 -33.47
CA ASN A 560 -27.38 73.65 -34.07
C ASN A 560 -27.63 73.87 -35.57
N CYS A 561 -27.82 72.78 -36.29
CA CYS A 561 -28.22 72.78 -37.70
C CYS A 561 -28.94 71.47 -38.03
N ASN A 562 -29.83 71.49 -39.01
CA ASN A 562 -30.51 70.29 -39.47
C ASN A 562 -29.76 69.67 -40.65
N THR A 563 -29.57 68.35 -40.60
CA THR A 563 -29.03 67.57 -41.72
C THR A 563 -30.05 67.48 -42.85
N GLY A 564 -29.58 67.08 -44.05
CA GLY A 564 -30.47 66.52 -45.06
C GLY A 564 -30.94 65.12 -44.66
N ASN A 565 -31.71 64.46 -45.54
CA ASN A 565 -32.14 63.07 -45.35
C ASN A 565 -30.92 62.12 -45.30
N ILE A 566 -30.90 61.21 -44.33
CA ILE A 566 -29.78 60.28 -44.12
C ILE A 566 -30.26 58.86 -44.41
N ASN A 567 -29.59 58.17 -45.35
CA ASN A 567 -30.00 56.86 -45.86
C ASN A 567 -29.14 55.69 -45.35
N SER A 568 -28.08 55.98 -44.61
CA SER A 568 -27.18 55.00 -43.98
C SER A 568 -26.52 55.62 -42.76
N ASN A 569 -26.00 54.80 -41.84
CA ASN A 569 -25.23 55.30 -40.71
C ASN A 569 -24.14 56.26 -41.20
N THR A 570 -24.18 57.50 -40.71
CA THR A 570 -23.31 58.57 -41.19
C THR A 570 -22.65 59.24 -40.00
N THR A 571 -21.32 59.21 -39.95
CA THR A 571 -20.54 59.92 -38.95
C THR A 571 -20.26 61.34 -39.42
N PHE A 572 -20.75 62.32 -38.66
CA PHE A 572 -20.42 63.73 -38.84
C PHE A 572 -19.27 64.09 -37.92
N GLN A 573 -18.25 64.73 -38.48
CA GLN A 573 -17.14 65.30 -37.75
C GLN A 573 -17.18 66.83 -37.87
N LEU A 574 -16.98 67.51 -36.75
CA LEU A 574 -16.84 68.95 -36.65
C LEU A 574 -15.39 69.29 -36.30
N SER A 575 -14.76 70.12 -37.14
CA SER A 575 -13.38 70.58 -36.94
C SER A 575 -13.37 72.06 -36.59
N ALA A 576 -13.20 72.39 -35.30
CA ALA A 576 -13.22 73.76 -34.79
C ALA A 576 -11.79 74.29 -34.57
N THR A 577 -11.46 75.45 -35.11
CA THR A 577 -10.11 76.04 -35.05
C THR A 577 -10.14 77.45 -34.46
N ASN A 578 -9.23 77.73 -33.52
CA ASN A 578 -8.90 79.07 -33.04
C ASN A 578 -7.39 79.34 -33.25
N THR A 579 -6.87 80.48 -32.79
CA THR A 579 -5.45 80.85 -32.92
C THR A 579 -4.47 79.93 -32.19
N ASN A 580 -4.95 79.10 -31.26
CA ASN A 580 -4.17 78.21 -30.42
C ASN A 580 -4.22 76.73 -30.87
N GLY A 581 -4.99 76.39 -31.92
CA GLY A 581 -5.04 75.06 -32.50
C GLY A 581 -6.44 74.63 -32.95
N THR A 582 -6.58 73.34 -33.26
CA THR A 582 -7.82 72.74 -33.77
C THR A 582 -8.32 71.64 -32.83
N GLY A 583 -9.62 71.64 -32.54
CA GLY A 583 -10.34 70.59 -31.83
C GLY A 583 -11.29 69.83 -32.76
N LEU A 584 -11.41 68.53 -32.54
CA LEU A 584 -12.28 67.64 -33.30
C LEU A 584 -13.32 67.01 -32.39
N CYS A 585 -14.56 66.96 -32.85
CA CYS A 585 -15.63 66.17 -32.24
C CYS A 585 -16.46 65.51 -33.33
N SER A 586 -17.00 64.34 -33.05
CA SER A 586 -17.76 63.57 -34.02
C SER A 586 -18.97 62.91 -33.38
N THR A 587 -20.03 62.75 -34.15
CA THR A 587 -21.21 61.98 -33.76
C THR A 587 -21.65 61.12 -34.92
N THR A 588 -22.08 59.89 -34.64
CA THR A 588 -22.63 58.98 -35.66
C THR A 588 -24.14 59.00 -35.57
N VAL A 589 -24.79 59.39 -36.67
CA VAL A 589 -26.23 59.27 -36.83
C VAL A 589 -26.52 57.85 -37.32
N TYR A 590 -27.26 57.09 -36.54
CA TYR A 590 -27.66 55.73 -36.87
C TYR A 590 -29.01 55.74 -37.59
N THR A 591 -29.09 55.08 -38.74
CA THR A 591 -30.32 54.85 -39.48
C THR A 591 -30.84 53.45 -39.19
N THR A 592 -32.09 53.34 -38.73
CA THR A 592 -32.76 52.06 -38.57
C THR A 592 -33.70 51.80 -39.74
N SER A 593 -33.66 50.59 -40.31
CA SER A 593 -34.79 50.05 -41.07
C SER A 593 -35.87 49.61 -40.09
N GLN A 594 -37.13 49.86 -40.41
CA GLN A 594 -38.27 49.45 -39.59
C GLN A 594 -38.38 47.91 -39.62
N ASP A 595 -37.74 47.20 -38.68
CA ASP A 595 -38.05 45.83 -38.20
C ASP A 595 -36.95 45.30 -37.25
N TYR A 596 -37.23 45.12 -35.95
CA TYR A 596 -36.33 44.53 -34.95
C TYR A 596 -36.97 43.33 -34.22
N CYS A 597 -36.19 42.26 -33.99
CA CYS A 597 -36.56 41.08 -33.20
C CYS A 597 -36.62 41.41 -31.70
N SER A 598 -37.67 40.96 -31.00
CA SER A 598 -37.95 41.29 -29.59
C SER A 598 -37.38 40.31 -28.55
N SER A 599 -36.96 39.09 -28.94
CA SER A 599 -36.43 38.07 -28.02
C SER A 599 -35.40 37.13 -28.67
N VAL A 600 -34.54 36.52 -27.85
CA VAL A 600 -33.46 35.61 -28.23
C VAL A 600 -33.64 34.26 -27.52
N THR A 601 -33.39 33.13 -28.19
CA THR A 601 -33.54 31.78 -27.60
C THR A 601 -32.18 31.13 -27.37
N VAL A 602 -31.97 30.59 -26.16
CA VAL A 602 -30.74 29.92 -25.71
C VAL A 602 -31.02 28.45 -25.43
N ARG A 603 -30.13 27.52 -25.83
CA ARG A 603 -30.26 26.06 -25.60
C ARG A 603 -29.10 25.55 -24.74
N ASN A 604 -29.40 24.74 -23.73
CA ASN A 604 -28.38 24.06 -22.92
C ASN A 604 -27.79 22.84 -23.66
N ASP A 605 -26.49 22.56 -23.47
CA ASP A 605 -25.76 21.44 -24.08
C ASP A 605 -26.51 20.09 -23.89
N PRO A 606 -26.67 19.28 -24.96
CA PRO A 606 -27.24 17.95 -24.86
C PRO A 606 -26.51 16.98 -23.92
N SER A 607 -25.19 17.13 -23.72
CA SER A 607 -24.36 16.18 -22.96
C SER A 607 -24.11 16.55 -21.48
N GLY A 608 -24.34 17.83 -21.12
CA GLY A 608 -24.01 18.38 -19.82
C GLY A 608 -25.00 18.08 -18.68
N SER A 609 -24.84 18.81 -17.57
CA SER A 609 -25.77 18.81 -16.42
C SER A 609 -26.84 19.92 -16.54
N SER A 610 -27.90 19.85 -15.71
CA SER A 610 -28.92 20.92 -15.70
C SER A 610 -28.30 22.24 -15.25
N ILE A 611 -28.55 23.33 -15.98
CA ILE A 611 -28.10 24.68 -15.61
C ILE A 611 -29.20 25.42 -14.84
N TYR A 612 -28.81 26.42 -14.07
CA TYR A 612 -29.73 27.29 -13.34
C TYR A 612 -29.61 28.72 -13.85
N VAL A 613 -30.75 29.36 -14.13
CA VAL A 613 -30.83 30.71 -14.70
C VAL A 613 -31.45 31.66 -13.68
N LYS A 614 -30.87 32.85 -13.56
CA LYS A 614 -31.37 33.91 -12.68
C LYS A 614 -31.25 35.26 -13.35
N GLY A 615 -32.24 36.13 -13.14
CA GLY A 615 -32.30 37.47 -13.71
C GLY A 615 -33.13 37.58 -15.00
N GLY A 616 -33.34 38.82 -15.49
CA GLY A 616 -34.29 39.11 -16.56
C GLY A 616 -35.73 38.65 -16.24
N GLN A 617 -36.38 37.99 -17.20
CA GLN A 617 -37.72 37.39 -17.03
C GLN A 617 -37.82 36.30 -15.94
N TYR A 618 -36.70 35.76 -15.46
CA TYR A 618 -36.64 34.80 -14.35
C TYR A 618 -36.53 35.48 -12.97
N GLY A 619 -36.40 36.82 -12.93
CA GLY A 619 -36.36 37.61 -11.71
C GLY A 619 -35.22 37.21 -10.76
N THR A 620 -35.46 37.27 -9.44
CA THR A 620 -34.44 36.95 -8.42
C THR A 620 -34.35 35.45 -8.09
N THR A 621 -35.21 34.62 -8.68
CA THR A 621 -35.30 33.19 -8.36
C THR A 621 -34.37 32.37 -9.25
N CYS A 622 -33.66 31.41 -8.65
CA CYS A 622 -32.77 30.49 -9.35
C CYS A 622 -33.59 29.37 -10.01
N THR A 623 -33.87 29.47 -11.31
CA THR A 623 -34.74 28.52 -12.02
C THR A 623 -33.93 27.46 -12.75
N ARG A 624 -34.24 26.18 -12.52
CA ARG A 624 -33.56 25.06 -13.17
C ARG A 624 -34.03 24.87 -14.61
N VAL A 625 -33.11 24.94 -15.57
CA VAL A 625 -33.32 24.53 -16.96
C VAL A 625 -32.67 23.16 -17.15
N ARG A 626 -33.50 22.16 -17.45
CA ARG A 626 -33.02 20.78 -17.66
C ARG A 626 -32.13 20.71 -18.92
N THR A 627 -31.29 19.70 -18.98
CA THR A 627 -30.42 19.41 -20.13
C THR A 627 -31.20 19.34 -21.42
N ASN A 628 -30.60 19.82 -22.51
CA ASN A 628 -31.21 19.89 -23.84
C ASN A 628 -32.58 20.62 -23.91
N ARG A 629 -32.81 21.63 -23.05
CA ARG A 629 -33.99 22.50 -23.11
C ARG A 629 -33.60 23.92 -23.48
N THR A 630 -34.51 24.59 -24.16
CA THR A 630 -34.38 25.99 -24.56
C THR A 630 -35.10 26.92 -23.58
N PHE A 631 -34.58 28.12 -23.44
CA PHE A 631 -35.23 29.21 -22.72
C PHE A 631 -35.02 30.53 -23.47
N SER A 632 -35.93 31.48 -23.32
CA SER A 632 -35.88 32.76 -24.03
C SER A 632 -35.33 33.87 -23.13
N VAL A 633 -34.68 34.85 -23.74
CA VAL A 633 -34.19 36.07 -23.09
C VAL A 633 -34.65 37.26 -23.94
N ASN A 634 -35.34 38.22 -23.34
CA ASN A 634 -35.73 39.44 -24.05
C ASN A 634 -34.50 40.33 -24.24
N GLN A 635 -34.47 41.11 -25.31
CA GLN A 635 -33.31 41.97 -25.62
C GLN A 635 -32.97 42.94 -24.48
N SER A 636 -33.99 43.49 -23.80
CA SER A 636 -33.85 44.39 -22.64
C SER A 636 -33.17 43.75 -21.43
N ASP A 637 -33.17 42.42 -21.37
CA ASP A 637 -32.81 41.66 -20.18
C ASP A 637 -31.44 40.98 -20.34
N THR A 638 -30.79 41.14 -21.49
CA THR A 638 -29.57 40.40 -21.87
C THR A 638 -28.39 40.66 -20.94
N THR A 639 -28.27 41.85 -20.35
CA THR A 639 -27.26 42.18 -19.33
C THR A 639 -27.69 41.82 -17.92
N ALA A 640 -28.94 41.39 -17.73
CA ALA A 640 -29.54 41.10 -16.44
C ALA A 640 -29.71 39.59 -16.18
N VAL A 641 -29.41 38.71 -17.14
CA VAL A 641 -29.55 37.25 -17.02
C VAL A 641 -28.16 36.61 -16.80
N THR A 642 -28.04 35.75 -15.78
CA THR A 642 -26.81 35.04 -15.42
C THR A 642 -27.06 33.54 -15.26
N LEU A 643 -26.05 32.72 -15.58
CA LEU A 643 -26.10 31.25 -15.53
C LEU A 643 -25.30 30.70 -14.34
N TRP A 644 -25.80 29.62 -13.74
CA TRP A 644 -25.32 29.05 -12.48
C TRP A 644 -25.31 27.52 -12.51
N GLN A 645 -24.37 26.91 -11.78
CA GLN A 645 -24.22 25.44 -11.71
C GLN A 645 -25.05 24.78 -10.61
N ASN A 646 -25.55 25.55 -9.63
CA ASN A 646 -26.28 25.00 -8.49
C ASN A 646 -27.64 25.69 -8.28
N SER A 647 -28.56 24.99 -7.60
CA SER A 647 -29.90 25.51 -7.29
C SER A 647 -29.92 26.70 -6.36
N SER A 648 -28.81 26.97 -5.67
CA SER A 648 -28.67 28.10 -4.76
C SER A 648 -28.17 29.37 -5.46
N CYS A 649 -27.76 29.29 -6.73
CA CYS A 649 -27.13 30.37 -7.49
C CYS A 649 -25.97 31.02 -6.71
N THR A 650 -25.04 30.21 -6.21
CA THR A 650 -23.86 30.66 -5.44
C THR A 650 -22.53 30.32 -6.10
N THR A 651 -22.46 29.25 -6.89
CA THR A 651 -21.30 28.94 -7.75
C THR A 651 -21.61 29.37 -9.18
N HIS A 652 -20.95 30.45 -9.60
CA HIS A 652 -21.13 31.14 -10.88
C HIS A 652 -20.47 30.36 -12.02
N ASN A 653 -21.12 30.34 -13.19
CA ASN A 653 -20.56 29.75 -14.40
C ASN A 653 -20.51 30.80 -15.51
N GLN A 654 -19.56 31.74 -15.41
CA GLN A 654 -19.25 32.79 -16.38
C GLN A 654 -20.42 33.70 -16.80
N ASN A 655 -20.11 34.91 -17.29
CA ASN A 655 -21.13 35.83 -17.82
C ASN A 655 -21.29 35.61 -19.33
N ILE A 656 -22.49 35.91 -19.85
CA ILE A 656 -22.69 36.05 -21.31
C ILE A 656 -22.04 37.38 -21.71
N ASP A 657 -20.75 37.36 -22.04
CA ASP A 657 -19.98 38.60 -22.19
C ASP A 657 -20.12 39.28 -23.56
N SER A 658 -20.69 38.64 -24.59
CA SER A 658 -21.11 39.36 -25.80
C SER A 658 -22.16 38.64 -26.67
N ILE A 659 -23.03 39.43 -27.31
CA ILE A 659 -23.92 39.01 -28.41
C ILE A 659 -23.35 39.62 -29.69
N ALA A 660 -22.93 38.78 -30.64
CA ALA A 660 -22.45 39.26 -31.94
C ALA A 660 -23.58 39.28 -32.98
N TYR A 661 -23.78 40.42 -33.63
CA TYR A 661 -24.64 40.57 -34.80
C TYR A 661 -23.76 40.58 -36.06
N SER A 662 -24.01 39.68 -37.02
CA SER A 662 -23.45 39.83 -38.35
C SER A 662 -24.59 40.05 -39.36
N SER A 663 -24.55 41.20 -40.03
CA SER A 663 -25.34 41.44 -41.23
C SER A 663 -24.45 41.12 -42.42
N GLY A 664 -24.64 39.94 -43.02
CA GLY A 664 -24.14 39.57 -44.35
C GLY A 664 -22.74 40.08 -44.71
N GLY A 665 -21.71 39.33 -44.32
CA GLY A 665 -20.34 39.50 -44.77
C GLY A 665 -19.49 38.33 -44.29
N SER A 666 -18.58 37.83 -45.13
CA SER A 666 -17.69 36.71 -44.80
C SER A 666 -16.81 37.08 -43.60
N ILE A 667 -16.92 36.33 -42.51
CA ILE A 667 -16.04 36.43 -41.35
C ILE A 667 -15.53 35.02 -41.05
N THR A 668 -14.21 34.88 -40.94
CA THR A 668 -13.51 33.64 -40.58
C THR A 668 -13.63 33.41 -39.07
N ALA A 669 -14.61 32.62 -38.63
CA ALA A 669 -14.61 31.92 -37.34
C ALA A 669 -15.55 30.71 -37.41
N ASP A 670 -15.12 29.61 -36.79
CA ASP A 670 -15.64 28.24 -36.89
C ASP A 670 -17.00 28.00 -36.20
N ALA A 671 -18.13 28.36 -36.83
CA ALA A 671 -19.45 27.77 -36.51
C ALA A 671 -20.52 28.02 -37.59
N TYR A 672 -21.35 27.02 -37.87
CA TYR A 672 -22.56 27.11 -38.71
C TYR A 672 -23.82 26.74 -37.90
N VAL A 673 -24.98 27.30 -38.26
CA VAL A 673 -26.30 26.90 -37.73
C VAL A 673 -27.25 26.63 -38.89
N ILE A 674 -27.93 25.49 -38.85
CA ILE A 674 -29.11 25.18 -39.68
C ILE A 674 -30.36 25.41 -38.82
N SER A 675 -31.38 26.06 -39.39
CA SER A 675 -32.78 25.72 -39.08
C SER A 675 -33.59 25.69 -40.39
N ALA A 676 -34.63 24.87 -40.40
CA ALA A 676 -35.36 24.45 -41.60
C ALA A 676 -36.11 25.55 -42.37
N ASP A 677 -36.19 26.78 -41.85
CA ASP A 677 -37.09 27.81 -42.39
C ASP A 677 -36.37 29.15 -42.69
N GLY A 678 -35.18 29.09 -43.28
CA GLY A 678 -34.66 30.03 -44.29
C GLY A 678 -34.72 31.56 -44.15
N ASN A 679 -35.17 32.18 -43.05
CA ASN A 679 -35.17 33.64 -42.93
C ASN A 679 -35.18 34.14 -41.47
N LYS A 680 -34.03 34.72 -41.07
CA LYS A 680 -33.76 35.63 -39.93
C LYS A 680 -33.42 34.96 -38.58
N ASN A 681 -32.17 35.11 -38.11
CA ASN A 681 -31.65 34.50 -36.88
C ASN A 681 -31.01 35.52 -35.91
N CYS A 682 -31.30 35.40 -34.61
CA CYS A 682 -30.53 35.96 -33.49
C CYS A 682 -30.09 34.80 -32.57
N ALA A 683 -28.80 34.66 -32.27
CA ALA A 683 -28.27 33.60 -31.40
C ALA A 683 -27.18 34.14 -30.45
N VAL A 684 -26.98 33.44 -29.32
CA VAL A 684 -25.94 33.71 -28.30
C VAL A 684 -25.08 32.46 -28.14
N ALA A 685 -23.75 32.62 -28.15
CA ALA A 685 -22.80 31.57 -27.79
C ALA A 685 -22.40 31.71 -26.31
N ILE A 686 -22.21 30.59 -25.60
CA ILE A 686 -21.72 30.55 -24.21
C ILE A 686 -20.48 29.67 -24.19
N ASN A 687 -19.38 30.16 -23.63
CA ASN A 687 -18.08 29.48 -23.54
C ASN A 687 -18.03 28.52 -22.34
N ASP A 688 -17.50 27.29 -22.50
CA ASP A 688 -17.29 26.36 -21.38
C ASP A 688 -15.87 25.77 -21.37
N THR A 689 -15.07 26.23 -20.39
CA THR A 689 -13.81 25.70 -19.83
C THR A 689 -12.51 25.65 -20.66
N ASP A 690 -11.41 25.62 -19.89
CA ASP A 690 -9.95 25.59 -20.14
C ASP A 690 -9.39 24.63 -21.23
N THR A 691 -10.16 24.26 -22.25
CA THR A 691 -9.64 23.55 -23.43
C THR A 691 -10.32 24.08 -24.69
N ASP A 692 -9.56 24.73 -25.56
CA ASP A 692 -9.94 25.25 -26.89
C ASP A 692 -10.43 24.14 -27.88
N THR A 693 -11.53 23.43 -27.58
CA THR A 693 -12.12 22.46 -28.52
C THR A 693 -13.65 22.41 -28.45
N TRP A 694 -14.31 22.63 -29.61
CA TRP A 694 -15.74 22.45 -29.82
C TRP A 694 -15.99 21.27 -30.77
N THR A 695 -16.94 20.38 -30.44
CA THR A 695 -17.41 19.31 -31.34
C THR A 695 -18.88 19.50 -31.70
N LEU A 696 -19.16 19.49 -33.01
CA LEU A 696 -20.50 19.35 -33.57
C LEU A 696 -21.08 17.97 -33.23
N VAL A 697 -22.31 17.94 -32.71
CA VAL A 697 -23.16 16.75 -32.73
C VAL A 697 -24.32 17.04 -33.68
N ASP A 698 -24.35 16.30 -34.79
CA ASP A 698 -25.33 16.39 -35.87
C ASP A 698 -26.66 15.75 -35.42
N GLU A 699 -27.77 16.49 -35.57
CA GLU A 699 -29.14 16.01 -35.89
C GLU A 699 -30.12 17.19 -36.07
#